data_AF-J3D2A8-F1
#
_entry.id   AF-J3D2A8-F1
#
_cell.length_a   1.000
_cell.length_b   1.000
_cell.length_c   1.000
_cell.angle_alpha   90.00
_cell.angle_beta   90.00
_cell.angle_gamma   90.00
#
_symmetry.space_group_name_H-M   'P 1'
#
loop_
_entity.id
_entity.type
_entity.pdbx_description
1 polymer ?
#
loop_
_entity_poly.entity_id
_entity_poly.type
_entity_poly.pdbx_seq_one_letter_code
_entity_poly.pdbx_strand_id
1 'polypeptide(L)'
;MTNHVTLSIVNNSQQNGGASGLADEAIYLFLTQETLNQAWSMDPATGVATPVAEPGTLAPLFTLADLKKAGGAIQLDAGKQFPSARLYFSNSPDAVTAPNNKISGPTAAAADFFYDFVEVTLSCTAANAPKHAPPDNLNLDITQVDQLGIPFTVQVTPHDPNFGAGSGIVPTLDRQTLVSNFKAMAVGPLAPFADCVYPEGSDAGTPYRLLNPNDLINGQLLATSLQGTLAVSGTPGAWLATFSITGPGNPAPTNGGLSVGMPVSGPFMPAGATVSSLPGTPTGSAVVIASASSAATNPFTASTSPVELFFITPPTTALATWFDAAIDNFFAWYKKNPGLLQVEQNNNGNHIYTGNVVQVGGIIDIDGNSNTYTVLQFTGGNSETYNLYYPFFSTNSPAGKTTPFGAAVPQPPAWWTPTKGLMYYAPPSMMVFGASGVFADNTQQPLTAPNSSAVLGAIENVIVTALGRGYATTWKFLQGGISPGNPATTATVSLGGGATTAGLVDQMDMASFQIANIPMTVSLPAGAPVSRFSVSSPLDILPTTPDLLTFSQFYPAGGTWSAFANFLHDPAVTLGGRAYALPFDDQGGFSSDLNAATSVASPASVLLTLGPWAPGTARPAVVGGDALPVRLVWQASEDYCFTFLLYYDTSGVYTTMQIAIQGGQFSGSGYTPPVALQGTAETIDMTLVAVGAPYNWGLWCNIHVPGFDFEGNAFEFSTQYNNPPPYTVWE
;
A
#
# COMPACT_ATOMS: atom_id res chain seq x y z
N MET A 1 -27.23 -6.72 21.71
CA MET A 1 -26.12 -6.52 20.77
C MET A 1 -24.87 -6.37 21.62
N THR A 2 -23.80 -7.08 21.29
CA THR A 2 -22.51 -6.88 21.94
C THR A 2 -22.05 -5.46 21.67
N ASN A 3 -21.67 -4.72 22.70
CA ASN A 3 -21.15 -3.35 22.56
C ASN A 3 -19.69 -3.34 22.05
N HIS A 4 -19.28 -4.35 21.27
CA HIS A 4 -17.90 -4.50 20.83
C HIS A 4 -17.82 -4.98 19.40
N VAL A 5 -16.77 -4.53 18.70
CA VAL A 5 -16.26 -5.17 17.48
C VAL A 5 -15.14 -6.11 17.90
N THR A 6 -15.27 -7.39 17.53
CA THR A 6 -14.30 -8.44 17.87
C THR A 6 -13.21 -8.53 16.80
N LEU A 7 -11.93 -8.53 17.17
CA LEU A 7 -10.82 -8.78 16.24
C LEU A 7 -10.12 -10.07 16.64
N SER A 8 -10.26 -11.10 15.81
CA SER A 8 -9.65 -12.41 15.97
C SER A 8 -8.41 -12.52 15.11
N ILE A 9 -7.39 -13.25 15.60
CA ILE A 9 -6.14 -13.47 14.87
C ILE A 9 -5.84 -14.98 14.82
N VAL A 10 -5.72 -15.52 13.60
CA VAL A 10 -5.29 -16.89 13.32
C VAL A 10 -3.84 -16.85 12.82
N ASN A 11 -3.01 -17.74 13.36
CA ASN A 11 -1.60 -17.84 12.99
C ASN A 11 -1.32 -19.10 12.19
N ASN A 12 -1.20 -18.96 10.87
CA ASN A 12 -0.83 -20.04 9.96
C ASN A 12 0.66 -19.98 9.55
N SER A 13 1.49 -19.16 10.20
CA SER A 13 2.90 -19.01 9.84
C SER A 13 3.70 -20.32 9.90
N GLN A 14 3.33 -21.23 10.81
CA GLN A 14 3.94 -22.54 11.00
C GLN A 14 3.18 -23.70 10.30
N GLN A 15 2.12 -23.42 9.55
CA GLN A 15 1.23 -24.43 8.96
C GLN A 15 1.98 -25.42 8.03
N ASN A 16 3.01 -24.95 7.33
CA ASN A 16 3.72 -25.69 6.28
C ASN A 16 5.04 -26.34 6.73
N GLY A 17 5.43 -26.17 7.99
CA GLY A 17 6.67 -26.69 8.54
C GLY A 17 6.89 -26.16 9.95
N GLY A 18 6.94 -27.05 10.94
CA GLY A 18 6.89 -26.70 12.37
C GLY A 18 8.07 -25.91 12.95
N ALA A 19 9.00 -25.40 12.13
CA ALA A 19 10.18 -24.67 12.60
C ALA A 19 10.49 -23.37 11.83
N SER A 20 9.82 -23.05 10.72
CA SER A 20 10.19 -21.93 9.84
C SER A 20 9.27 -20.70 9.92
N GLY A 21 8.28 -20.70 10.81
CA GLY A 21 7.35 -19.58 11.07
C GLY A 21 7.36 -19.10 12.52
N LEU A 22 6.59 -18.04 12.81
CA LEU A 22 6.49 -17.44 14.14
C LEU A 22 5.49 -18.19 15.03
N ALA A 23 5.95 -18.71 16.17
CA ALA A 23 5.05 -19.27 17.18
C ALA A 23 4.18 -18.15 17.80
N ASP A 24 3.04 -18.50 18.39
CA ASP A 24 2.12 -17.52 18.99
C ASP A 24 2.79 -16.70 20.11
N GLU A 25 3.69 -17.31 20.89
CA GLU A 25 4.49 -16.64 21.92
C GLU A 25 5.55 -15.68 21.35
N ALA A 26 5.84 -15.77 20.06
CA ALA A 26 6.80 -14.94 19.35
C ALA A 26 6.12 -13.85 18.50
N ILE A 27 4.80 -13.68 18.58
CA ILE A 27 4.05 -12.63 17.89
C ILE A 27 3.55 -11.63 18.93
N TYR A 28 4.20 -10.48 18.98
CA TYR A 28 3.82 -9.33 19.79
C TYR A 28 2.82 -8.46 19.03
N LEU A 29 1.77 -8.05 19.72
CA LEU A 29 0.66 -7.27 19.19
C LEU A 29 0.65 -5.90 19.85
N PHE A 30 0.46 -4.85 19.04
CA PHE A 30 0.40 -3.46 19.51
C PHE A 30 -0.78 -2.75 18.85
N LEU A 31 -1.70 -2.21 19.65
CA LEU A 31 -2.81 -1.39 19.16
C LEU A 31 -2.55 0.08 19.50
N THR A 32 -2.50 0.93 18.47
CA THR A 32 -2.12 2.34 18.60
C THR A 32 -3.01 3.27 17.78
N GLN A 33 -2.99 4.56 18.12
CA GLN A 33 -3.56 5.66 17.36
C GLN A 33 -2.53 6.79 17.33
N GLU A 34 -1.68 6.79 16.32
CA GLU A 34 -0.55 7.72 16.23
C GLU A 34 -1.00 9.19 16.13
N THR A 35 -2.13 9.45 15.46
CA THR A 35 -2.72 10.79 15.33
C THR A 35 -3.16 11.38 16.66
N LEU A 36 -3.61 10.53 17.59
CA LEU A 36 -4.00 10.89 18.96
C LEU A 36 -2.89 10.67 19.97
N ASN A 37 -1.74 10.18 19.50
CA ASN A 37 -0.62 9.81 20.34
C ASN A 37 -1.02 8.86 21.50
N GLN A 38 -1.81 7.84 21.17
CA GLN A 38 -2.43 6.95 22.15
C GLN A 38 -2.06 5.49 21.86
N ALA A 39 -1.76 4.72 22.91
CA ALA A 39 -1.64 3.27 22.83
C ALA A 39 -2.70 2.60 23.71
N TRP A 40 -2.94 1.32 23.44
CA TRP A 40 -4.01 0.56 24.06
C TRP A 40 -3.45 -0.67 24.77
N SER A 41 -3.90 -0.87 26.01
CA SER A 41 -3.69 -2.11 26.75
C SER A 41 -4.86 -3.05 26.54
N MET A 42 -4.62 -4.34 26.67
CA MET A 42 -5.66 -5.36 26.65
C MET A 42 -5.82 -5.97 28.04
N ASP A 43 -7.06 -6.15 28.47
CA ASP A 43 -7.36 -6.99 29.63
C ASP A 43 -7.15 -8.48 29.25
N PRO A 44 -6.17 -9.18 29.85
CA PRO A 44 -5.87 -10.57 29.52
C PRO A 44 -6.96 -11.58 29.95
N ALA A 45 -7.98 -11.15 30.71
CA ALA A 45 -9.11 -12.01 31.06
C ALA A 45 -10.29 -11.88 30.09
N THR A 46 -10.42 -10.73 29.41
CA THR A 46 -11.62 -10.39 28.63
C THR A 46 -11.33 -10.01 27.17
N GLY A 47 -10.07 -9.77 26.82
CA GLY A 47 -9.67 -9.24 25.51
C GLY A 47 -10.03 -7.77 25.30
N VAL A 48 -10.64 -7.09 26.27
CA VAL A 48 -11.11 -5.70 26.13
C VAL A 48 -9.95 -4.73 26.03
N ALA A 49 -9.93 -3.96 24.93
CA ALA A 49 -8.94 -2.92 24.69
C ALA A 49 -9.31 -1.63 25.44
N THR A 50 -8.35 -1.08 26.18
CA THR A 50 -8.50 0.18 26.93
C THR A 50 -7.35 1.13 26.64
N PRO A 51 -7.61 2.45 26.51
CA PRO A 51 -6.56 3.41 26.21
C PRO A 51 -5.66 3.60 27.43
N VAL A 52 -4.35 3.72 27.18
CA VAL A 52 -3.34 4.00 28.21
C VAL A 52 -3.02 5.49 28.22
N ALA A 53 -3.16 6.13 29.38
CA ALA A 53 -2.96 7.56 29.53
C ALA A 53 -1.49 7.99 29.40
N GLU A 54 -0.56 7.14 29.85
CA GLU A 54 0.89 7.38 29.84
C GLU A 54 1.56 6.04 29.48
N PRO A 55 1.85 5.78 28.19
CA PRO A 55 2.31 4.47 27.73
C PRO A 55 3.70 4.06 28.28
N GLY A 56 4.46 4.98 28.87
CA GLY A 56 5.86 4.72 29.24
C GLY A 56 6.79 4.84 28.02
N THR A 57 7.93 4.14 28.02
CA THR A 57 8.90 4.18 26.90
C THR A 57 8.59 3.19 25.77
N LEU A 58 7.80 2.15 26.06
CA LEU A 58 7.34 1.14 25.10
C LEU A 58 5.82 1.16 25.08
N ALA A 59 5.21 0.90 23.92
CA ALA A 59 3.76 0.70 23.89
C ALA A 59 3.39 -0.58 24.68
N PRO A 60 2.21 -0.64 25.32
CA PRO A 60 1.68 -1.88 25.86
C PRO A 60 1.67 -2.95 24.78
N LEU A 61 2.21 -4.12 25.12
CA LEU A 61 2.27 -5.28 24.24
C LEU A 61 1.59 -6.47 24.90
N PHE A 62 1.09 -7.37 24.06
CA PHE A 62 0.63 -8.70 24.45
C PHE A 62 1.04 -9.66 23.36
N THR A 63 1.31 -10.91 23.73
CA THR A 63 1.59 -11.94 22.70
C THR A 63 0.28 -12.49 22.13
N LEU A 64 0.33 -13.06 20.93
CA LEU A 64 -0.82 -13.81 20.41
C LEU A 64 -1.18 -14.99 21.31
N ALA A 65 -0.19 -15.60 21.99
CA ALA A 65 -0.45 -16.62 23.01
C ALA A 65 -1.25 -16.08 24.21
N ASP A 66 -0.98 -14.84 24.64
CA ASP A 66 -1.74 -14.20 25.72
C ASP A 66 -3.16 -13.85 25.26
N LEU A 67 -3.33 -13.42 24.01
CA LEU A 67 -4.65 -13.20 23.41
C LEU A 67 -5.48 -14.49 23.39
N LYS A 68 -4.88 -15.62 23.00
CA LYS A 68 -5.56 -16.94 23.00
C LYS A 68 -6.00 -17.36 24.40
N LYS A 69 -5.20 -17.08 25.44
CA LYS A 69 -5.60 -17.30 26.84
C LYS A 69 -6.76 -16.39 27.28
N ALA A 70 -6.86 -15.20 26.70
CA ALA A 70 -7.90 -14.20 26.97
C ALA A 70 -9.23 -14.44 26.23
N GLY A 71 -9.40 -15.59 25.57
CA GLY A 71 -10.57 -15.89 24.74
C GLY A 71 -10.37 -15.65 23.24
N GLY A 72 -9.13 -15.40 22.80
CA GLY A 72 -8.75 -15.45 21.38
C GLY A 72 -9.03 -14.20 20.55
N ALA A 73 -9.58 -13.13 21.14
CA ALA A 73 -9.93 -11.93 20.38
C ALA A 73 -9.79 -10.62 21.16
N ILE A 74 -9.48 -9.55 20.42
CA ILE A 74 -9.47 -8.17 20.91
C ILE A 74 -10.90 -7.64 20.84
N GLN A 75 -11.40 -7.09 21.94
CA GLN A 75 -12.73 -6.48 22.00
C GLN A 75 -12.58 -4.96 21.96
N LEU A 76 -12.94 -4.33 20.84
CA LEU A 76 -12.99 -2.87 20.72
C LEU A 76 -14.36 -2.36 21.13
N ASP A 77 -14.40 -1.50 22.14
CA ASP A 77 -15.62 -0.88 22.64
C ASP A 77 -16.31 -0.07 21.54
N ALA A 78 -17.45 -0.58 21.05
CA ALA A 78 -18.31 0.06 20.07
C ALA A 78 -19.06 1.26 20.68
N GLY A 79 -18.73 1.76 21.86
CA GLY A 79 -19.09 3.11 22.33
C GLY A 79 -18.01 4.15 22.05
N LYS A 80 -16.87 3.73 21.48
CA LYS A 80 -15.70 4.57 21.22
C LYS A 80 -15.37 4.59 19.74
N GLN A 81 -14.94 5.75 19.27
CA GLN A 81 -14.38 5.91 17.94
C GLN A 81 -12.87 5.62 17.99
N PHE A 82 -12.38 4.96 16.95
CA PHE A 82 -10.99 4.62 16.73
C PHE A 82 -10.55 5.22 15.39
N PRO A 83 -10.39 6.56 15.26
CA PRO A 83 -9.87 7.12 14.02
C PRO A 83 -8.40 6.72 13.84
N SER A 84 -8.04 6.29 12.63
CA SER A 84 -6.65 6.07 12.20
C SER A 84 -5.83 5.22 13.19
N ALA A 85 -6.40 4.12 13.67
CA ALA A 85 -5.69 3.18 14.51
C ALA A 85 -4.83 2.23 13.66
N ARG A 86 -3.79 1.67 14.25
CA ARG A 86 -2.96 0.61 13.67
C ARG A 86 -2.83 -0.53 14.65
N LEU A 87 -3.08 -1.75 14.16
CA LEU A 87 -2.76 -2.99 14.87
C LEU A 87 -1.51 -3.58 14.24
N TYR A 88 -0.38 -3.41 14.94
CA TYR A 88 0.89 -4.02 14.56
C TYR A 88 0.98 -5.44 15.09
N PHE A 89 1.60 -6.30 14.32
CA PHE A 89 2.06 -7.62 14.75
C PHE A 89 3.53 -7.78 14.37
N SER A 90 4.37 -8.16 15.32
CA SER A 90 5.82 -8.21 15.16
C SER A 90 6.43 -9.37 15.91
N ASN A 91 7.62 -9.83 15.51
CA ASN A 91 8.44 -10.72 16.32
C ASN A 91 9.40 -9.99 17.29
N SER A 92 9.31 -8.65 17.38
CA SER A 92 10.06 -7.83 18.33
C SER A 92 9.14 -7.23 19.40
N PRO A 93 9.49 -7.36 20.70
CA PRO A 93 8.76 -6.68 21.77
C PRO A 93 8.96 -5.15 21.75
N ASP A 94 9.99 -4.66 21.05
CA ASP A 94 10.35 -3.24 20.99
C ASP A 94 9.87 -2.58 19.68
N ALA A 95 8.97 -3.22 18.93
CA ALA A 95 8.56 -2.77 17.61
C ALA A 95 7.86 -1.40 17.62
N VAL A 96 7.06 -1.13 18.66
CA VAL A 96 6.37 0.15 18.85
C VAL A 96 6.89 0.82 20.11
N THR A 97 7.46 2.01 19.93
CA THR A 97 8.08 2.78 21.02
C THR A 97 7.24 4.00 21.37
N ALA A 98 7.49 4.56 22.55
CA ALA A 98 6.82 5.77 23.03
C ALA A 98 7.83 6.81 23.57
N PRO A 99 8.91 7.16 22.84
CA PRO A 99 9.89 8.12 23.33
C PRO A 99 9.25 9.48 23.60
N ASN A 100 9.49 10.05 24.79
CA ASN A 100 8.89 11.30 25.24
C ASN A 100 7.35 11.29 25.19
N ASN A 101 6.74 10.16 25.54
CA ASN A 101 5.31 9.91 25.45
C ASN A 101 4.74 10.05 24.04
N LYS A 102 5.58 10.01 22.97
CA LYS A 102 5.12 10.01 21.58
C LYS A 102 5.14 8.60 21.00
N ILE A 103 3.99 8.00 20.76
CA ILE A 103 3.86 6.72 20.05
C ILE A 103 4.50 6.85 18.67
N SER A 104 5.37 5.89 18.36
CA SER A 104 6.04 5.76 17.09
C SER A 104 6.08 4.29 16.70
N GLY A 105 5.42 3.97 15.59
CA GLY A 105 5.59 2.69 14.92
C GLY A 105 7.02 2.50 14.37
N PRO A 106 7.33 1.28 13.90
CA PRO A 106 8.61 0.94 13.30
C PRO A 106 8.82 1.66 11.95
N THR A 107 10.05 2.09 11.69
CA THR A 107 10.44 2.62 10.37
C THR A 107 10.83 1.47 9.44
N ALA A 108 10.14 1.34 8.30
CA ALA A 108 10.32 0.24 7.36
C ALA A 108 11.78 0.10 6.89
N ALA A 109 12.46 1.20 6.58
CA ALA A 109 13.85 1.13 6.11
C ALA A 109 14.92 0.85 7.20
N ALA A 110 14.53 0.78 8.48
CA ALA A 110 15.48 0.66 9.59
C ALA A 110 15.23 -0.54 10.53
N ALA A 111 14.01 -1.07 10.58
CA ALA A 111 13.67 -2.16 11.50
C ALA A 111 14.34 -3.48 11.10
N ASP A 112 15.03 -4.14 12.01
CA ASP A 112 15.76 -5.42 11.80
C ASP A 112 15.00 -6.65 12.33
N PHE A 113 13.68 -6.59 12.26
CA PHE A 113 12.75 -7.62 12.73
C PHE A 113 11.54 -7.77 11.80
N PHE A 114 10.78 -8.85 11.92
CA PHE A 114 9.56 -9.04 11.14
C PHE A 114 8.41 -8.27 11.78
N TYR A 115 7.67 -7.52 10.96
CA TYR A 115 6.41 -6.93 11.37
C TYR A 115 5.53 -6.65 10.16
N ASP A 116 4.25 -6.48 10.43
CA ASP A 116 3.30 -5.82 9.54
C ASP A 116 2.20 -5.15 10.37
N PHE A 117 1.28 -4.48 9.72
CA PHE A 117 0.13 -3.88 10.39
C PHE A 117 -1.11 -3.82 9.49
N VAL A 118 -2.26 -3.75 10.14
CA VAL A 118 -3.53 -3.35 9.52
C VAL A 118 -3.90 -1.97 10.05
N GLU A 119 -4.34 -1.06 9.17
CA GLU A 119 -4.93 0.20 9.60
C GLU A 119 -6.44 0.01 9.79
N VAL A 120 -6.95 0.62 10.86
CA VAL A 120 -8.30 0.38 11.37
C VAL A 120 -8.93 1.72 11.71
N THR A 121 -10.05 2.00 11.09
CA THR A 121 -10.92 3.11 11.49
C THR A 121 -12.28 2.58 11.89
N LEU A 122 -12.63 2.76 13.16
CA LEU A 122 -13.97 2.48 13.66
C LEU A 122 -14.64 3.83 13.99
N SER A 123 -15.65 4.23 13.22
CA SER A 123 -16.22 5.59 13.27
C SER A 123 -17.74 5.59 13.18
N CYS A 124 -18.36 6.73 13.50
CA CYS A 124 -19.78 6.99 13.31
C CYS A 124 -19.97 7.90 12.09
N THR A 125 -20.78 7.50 11.12
CA THR A 125 -21.01 8.21 9.85
C THR A 125 -22.03 9.33 9.97
N ALA A 126 -22.91 9.28 10.97
CA ALA A 126 -23.90 10.33 11.16
C ALA A 126 -23.21 11.68 11.46
N ALA A 127 -23.42 12.66 10.56
CA ALA A 127 -22.98 14.03 10.78
C ALA A 127 -23.62 14.55 12.08
N ASN A 128 -22.79 14.93 13.06
CA ASN A 128 -23.18 15.28 14.44
C ASN A 128 -23.55 14.11 15.36
N ALA A 129 -23.14 12.88 15.03
CA ALA A 129 -23.13 11.80 16.00
C ALA A 129 -22.47 12.30 17.30
N PRO A 130 -23.11 12.10 18.48
CA PRO A 130 -22.42 12.31 19.74
C PRO A 130 -21.06 11.60 19.71
N LYS A 131 -20.04 12.15 20.38
CA LYS A 131 -18.71 11.52 20.51
C LYS A 131 -18.75 10.07 21.06
N HIS A 132 -19.91 9.65 21.59
CA HIS A 132 -20.20 8.33 22.15
C HIS A 132 -21.27 7.54 21.38
N ALA A 133 -21.61 7.94 20.15
CA ALA A 133 -22.49 7.13 19.32
C ALA A 133 -21.82 5.79 18.99
N PRO A 134 -22.60 4.71 18.80
CA PRO A 134 -22.05 3.47 18.29
C PRO A 134 -21.46 3.66 16.89
N PRO A 135 -20.27 3.11 16.60
CA PRO A 135 -19.72 3.15 15.27
C PRO A 135 -20.58 2.28 14.36
N ASP A 136 -20.94 2.86 13.22
CA ASP A 136 -21.67 2.23 12.14
C ASP A 136 -20.78 2.03 10.91
N ASN A 137 -19.50 2.38 11.02
CA ASN A 137 -18.53 2.28 9.94
C ASN A 137 -17.20 1.72 10.44
N LEU A 138 -16.76 0.68 9.75
CA LEU A 138 -15.45 0.06 9.89
C LEU A 138 -14.73 0.18 8.55
N ASN A 139 -13.62 0.91 8.53
CA ASN A 139 -12.71 0.91 7.41
C ASN A 139 -11.45 0.14 7.83
N LEU A 140 -11.04 -0.81 7.02
CA LEU A 140 -9.85 -1.61 7.22
C LEU A 140 -9.04 -1.66 5.94
N ASP A 141 -7.75 -1.49 6.08
CA ASP A 141 -6.80 -1.54 4.99
C ASP A 141 -5.57 -2.33 5.43
N ILE A 142 -5.30 -3.37 4.64
CA ILE A 142 -3.93 -3.88 4.57
C ILE A 142 -3.19 -2.93 3.65
N THR A 143 -2.02 -2.48 4.07
CA THR A 143 -1.25 -1.51 3.29
C THR A 143 0.12 -2.06 2.95
N GLN A 144 0.54 -1.84 1.71
CA GLN A 144 1.89 -2.09 1.22
C GLN A 144 2.54 -0.79 0.74
N VAL A 145 1.97 0.35 1.13
CA VAL A 145 2.51 1.68 0.83
C VAL A 145 3.92 1.83 1.39
N ASP A 146 4.19 1.25 2.55
CA ASP A 146 5.52 1.27 3.18
C ASP A 146 6.32 -0.02 2.91
N GLN A 147 5.68 -1.19 3.10
CA GLN A 147 6.34 -2.48 3.04
C GLN A 147 5.37 -3.68 2.94
N LEU A 148 5.92 -4.86 2.67
CA LEU A 148 5.30 -6.16 2.91
C LEU A 148 6.25 -7.04 3.72
N GLY A 149 5.92 -7.28 4.98
CA GLY A 149 6.75 -8.01 5.94
C GLY A 149 6.23 -9.42 6.24
N ILE A 150 5.02 -9.50 6.78
CA ILE A 150 4.35 -10.76 7.15
C ILE A 150 3.13 -10.91 6.24
N PRO A 151 3.01 -11.96 5.42
CA PRO A 151 1.81 -12.14 4.59
C PRO A 151 0.59 -12.39 5.47
N PHE A 152 -0.54 -11.76 5.18
CA PHE A 152 -1.79 -11.97 5.92
C PHE A 152 -3.01 -11.62 5.08
N THR A 153 -4.17 -12.06 5.54
CA THR A 153 -5.49 -11.66 5.03
C THR A 153 -6.35 -11.04 6.14
N VAL A 154 -7.36 -10.29 5.72
CA VAL A 154 -8.39 -9.67 6.55
C VAL A 154 -9.75 -10.03 5.98
N GLN A 155 -10.68 -10.42 6.86
CA GLN A 155 -12.08 -10.61 6.54
C GLN A 155 -12.95 -9.93 7.59
N VAL A 156 -14.04 -9.31 7.17
CA VAL A 156 -15.02 -8.66 8.07
C VAL A 156 -16.30 -9.47 8.16
N THR A 157 -17.01 -9.34 9.27
CA THR A 157 -18.36 -9.92 9.47
C THR A 157 -19.35 -8.84 9.91
N PRO A 158 -20.52 -8.75 9.26
CA PRO A 158 -20.86 -9.40 7.98
C PRO A 158 -19.86 -9.06 6.86
N HIS A 159 -19.76 -9.95 5.87
CA HIS A 159 -18.78 -9.79 4.79
C HIS A 159 -18.99 -8.51 3.99
N ASP A 160 -17.89 -7.89 3.60
CA ASP A 160 -17.91 -6.86 2.57
C ASP A 160 -18.26 -7.53 1.23
N PRO A 161 -19.37 -7.17 0.57
CA PRO A 161 -19.78 -7.75 -0.71
C PRO A 161 -18.76 -7.47 -1.80
N ASN A 162 -17.91 -6.44 -1.65
CA ASN A 162 -16.83 -6.14 -2.57
C ASN A 162 -15.58 -7.01 -2.34
N PHE A 163 -15.54 -7.76 -1.23
CA PHE A 163 -14.41 -8.57 -0.81
C PHE A 163 -14.91 -9.86 -0.14
N GLY A 164 -15.71 -10.65 -0.86
CA GLY A 164 -16.31 -11.87 -0.30
C GLY A 164 -15.29 -12.89 0.22
N ALA A 165 -14.10 -12.94 -0.38
CA ALA A 165 -12.97 -13.77 0.06
C ALA A 165 -12.05 -13.06 1.09
N GLY A 166 -12.40 -11.85 1.53
CA GLY A 166 -11.52 -10.95 2.25
C GLY A 166 -10.58 -10.16 1.34
N SER A 167 -9.57 -9.55 1.97
CA SER A 167 -8.52 -8.75 1.34
C SER A 167 -7.17 -9.23 1.88
N GLY A 168 -6.12 -9.34 1.08
CA GLY A 168 -4.89 -9.98 1.57
C GLY A 168 -3.92 -10.52 0.53
N ILE A 169 -2.79 -11.01 1.03
CA ILE A 169 -1.94 -11.95 0.30
C ILE A 169 -2.70 -13.28 0.14
N VAL A 170 -2.60 -13.91 -1.03
CA VAL A 170 -3.23 -15.21 -1.29
C VAL A 170 -2.80 -16.21 -0.19
N PRO A 171 -3.74 -16.84 0.57
CA PRO A 171 -3.40 -17.68 1.72
C PRO A 171 -2.47 -18.87 1.43
N THR A 172 -2.46 -19.35 0.19
CA THR A 172 -1.61 -20.46 -0.26
C THR A 172 -0.20 -20.02 -0.63
N LEU A 173 0.06 -18.72 -0.74
CA LEU A 173 1.36 -18.17 -1.08
C LEU A 173 2.17 -17.93 0.20
N ASP A 174 3.17 -18.78 0.41
CA ASP A 174 4.07 -18.62 1.54
C ASP A 174 5.06 -17.46 1.34
N ARG A 175 5.57 -16.95 2.46
CA ARG A 175 6.49 -15.81 2.48
C ARG A 175 7.77 -16.04 1.69
N GLN A 176 8.37 -17.22 1.76
CA GLN A 176 9.61 -17.52 1.03
C GLN A 176 9.37 -17.53 -0.49
N THR A 177 8.28 -18.13 -0.94
CA THR A 177 7.86 -18.13 -2.35
C THR A 177 7.51 -16.72 -2.82
N LEU A 178 6.78 -15.95 -2.03
CA LEU A 178 6.45 -14.54 -2.28
C LEU A 178 7.71 -13.71 -2.57
N VAL A 179 8.70 -13.76 -1.66
CA VAL A 179 9.97 -13.03 -1.85
C VAL A 179 10.76 -13.56 -3.06
N SER A 180 10.75 -14.88 -3.29
CA SER A 180 11.45 -15.49 -4.42
C SER A 180 10.83 -15.07 -5.76
N ASN A 181 9.50 -15.00 -5.84
CA ASN A 181 8.78 -14.53 -7.03
C ASN A 181 9.08 -13.05 -7.31
N PHE A 182 9.11 -12.20 -6.28
CA PHE A 182 9.49 -10.80 -6.43
C PHE A 182 10.92 -10.66 -6.97
N LYS A 183 11.89 -11.38 -6.39
CA LYS A 183 13.29 -11.41 -6.89
C LYS A 183 13.38 -11.88 -8.34
N ALA A 184 12.59 -12.89 -8.72
CA ALA A 184 12.57 -13.41 -10.08
C ALA A 184 12.00 -12.41 -11.10
N MET A 185 11.02 -11.59 -10.68
CA MET A 185 10.48 -10.50 -11.49
C MET A 185 11.47 -9.32 -11.60
N ALA A 186 12.17 -9.00 -10.50
CA ALA A 186 13.10 -7.86 -10.40
C ALA A 186 14.46 -8.14 -11.07
N VAL A 187 14.44 -8.51 -12.35
CA VAL A 187 15.63 -8.77 -13.17
C VAL A 187 15.59 -7.97 -14.48
N GLY A 188 16.71 -7.93 -15.20
CA GLY A 188 16.78 -7.24 -16.50
C GLY A 188 16.47 -5.74 -16.39
N PRO A 189 15.53 -5.18 -17.19
CA PRO A 189 15.12 -3.77 -17.06
C PRO A 189 14.52 -3.41 -15.69
N LEU A 190 14.02 -4.39 -14.94
CA LEU A 190 13.43 -4.20 -13.60
C LEU A 190 14.42 -4.48 -12.47
N ALA A 191 15.70 -4.73 -12.78
CA ALA A 191 16.74 -5.02 -11.79
C ALA A 191 16.84 -4.00 -10.64
N PRO A 192 16.60 -2.67 -10.82
CA PRO A 192 16.60 -1.73 -9.70
C PRO A 192 15.62 -2.06 -8.58
N PHE A 193 14.52 -2.77 -8.87
CA PHE A 193 13.56 -3.18 -7.84
C PHE A 193 14.07 -4.33 -6.95
N ALA A 194 15.20 -4.98 -7.29
CA ALA A 194 15.79 -6.00 -6.42
C ALA A 194 16.26 -5.40 -5.09
N ASP A 195 16.60 -4.11 -5.06
CA ASP A 195 16.99 -3.36 -3.86
C ASP A 195 15.84 -3.25 -2.85
N CYS A 196 14.59 -3.44 -3.28
CA CYS A 196 13.43 -3.46 -2.38
C CYS A 196 13.41 -4.68 -1.45
N VAL A 197 14.22 -5.72 -1.68
CA VAL A 197 14.34 -6.83 -0.72
C VAL A 197 15.22 -6.39 0.44
N TYR A 198 14.65 -6.28 1.65
CA TYR A 198 15.35 -5.73 2.82
C TYR A 198 15.72 -6.80 3.86
N PRO A 199 16.94 -6.76 4.45
CA PRO A 199 18.01 -5.82 4.14
C PRO A 199 18.58 -6.04 2.73
N GLU A 200 19.06 -4.96 2.12
CA GLU A 200 19.60 -4.95 0.75
C GLU A 200 20.77 -5.96 0.65
N GLY A 201 20.76 -6.81 -0.39
CA GLY A 201 21.80 -7.81 -0.65
C GLY A 201 21.33 -9.26 -0.49
N SER A 202 21.80 -10.12 -1.40
CA SER A 202 21.24 -11.44 -1.70
C SER A 202 21.59 -12.60 -0.75
N ASP A 203 22.19 -12.38 0.42
CA ASP A 203 22.65 -13.49 1.30
C ASP A 203 22.26 -13.35 2.79
N ALA A 204 21.37 -12.41 3.16
CA ALA A 204 20.72 -12.51 4.47
C ALA A 204 19.81 -13.75 4.43
N GLY A 205 20.15 -14.79 5.21
CA GLY A 205 19.48 -16.09 5.20
C GLY A 205 17.95 -16.05 5.35
N THR A 206 17.37 -14.90 5.74
CA THR A 206 15.93 -14.60 5.64
C THR A 206 15.73 -13.08 5.55
N PRO A 207 15.33 -12.48 4.41
CA PRO A 207 15.02 -11.05 4.34
C PRO A 207 13.80 -10.74 5.22
N TYR A 208 13.73 -9.55 5.82
CA TYR A 208 12.66 -9.12 6.73
C TYR A 208 11.39 -8.65 6.02
N ARG A 209 11.53 -8.03 4.83
CA ARG A 209 10.40 -7.45 4.09
C ARG A 209 10.75 -7.14 2.64
N LEU A 210 9.72 -6.86 1.85
CA LEU A 210 9.82 -6.10 0.61
C LEU A 210 9.48 -4.64 0.94
N LEU A 211 10.40 -3.72 0.72
CA LEU A 211 10.19 -2.28 0.91
C LEU A 211 9.51 -1.68 -0.31
N ASN A 212 8.58 -0.76 -0.08
CA ASN A 212 8.17 0.16 -1.12
C ASN A 212 9.40 0.97 -1.60
N PRO A 213 9.55 1.22 -2.92
CA PRO A 213 10.61 2.06 -3.45
C PRO A 213 10.74 3.43 -2.77
N ASN A 214 9.63 4.05 -2.34
CA ASN A 214 9.67 5.31 -1.59
C ASN A 214 10.47 5.17 -0.29
N ASP A 215 10.14 4.17 0.53
CA ASP A 215 10.81 3.91 1.81
C ASP A 215 12.26 3.50 1.65
N LEU A 216 12.58 2.73 0.61
CA LEU A 216 13.96 2.42 0.27
C LEU A 216 14.75 3.69 -0.06
N ILE A 217 14.23 4.53 -0.97
CA ILE A 217 14.87 5.79 -1.35
C ILE A 217 15.02 6.70 -0.13
N ASN A 218 13.97 6.85 0.67
CA ASN A 218 13.95 7.68 1.86
C ASN A 218 14.94 7.18 2.92
N GLY A 219 15.05 5.87 3.11
CA GLY A 219 16.00 5.25 4.04
C GLY A 219 17.47 5.44 3.65
N GLN A 220 17.76 5.55 2.35
CA GLN A 220 19.10 5.87 1.84
C GLN A 220 19.35 7.40 1.75
N LEU A 221 18.29 8.21 1.66
CA LEU A 221 18.37 9.66 1.55
C LEU A 221 18.63 10.29 2.93
N LEU A 222 19.89 10.58 3.22
CA LEU A 222 20.27 11.27 4.47
C LEU A 222 20.59 12.73 4.17
N ALA A 223 20.02 13.65 4.93
CA ALA A 223 20.31 15.07 4.83
C ALA A 223 20.81 15.62 6.16
N THR A 224 22.01 16.22 6.14
CA THR A 224 22.52 17.00 7.27
C THR A 224 22.23 18.47 7.01
N SER A 225 21.42 19.09 7.86
CA SER A 225 21.17 20.53 7.81
C SER A 225 22.24 21.29 8.61
N LEU A 226 22.80 22.34 8.02
CA LEU A 226 23.70 23.28 8.69
C LEU A 226 23.27 24.72 8.39
N GLN A 227 23.36 25.59 9.38
CA GLN A 227 23.19 27.03 9.21
C GLN A 227 24.54 27.71 8.98
N GLY A 228 24.56 28.81 8.22
CA GLY A 228 25.81 29.50 7.88
C GLY A 228 25.63 30.67 6.92
N THR A 229 26.69 31.43 6.69
CA THR A 229 26.73 32.50 5.67
C THR A 229 27.46 32.03 4.42
N LEU A 230 27.12 32.61 3.26
CA LEU A 230 27.66 32.18 1.98
C LEU A 230 28.45 33.32 1.32
N ALA A 231 29.75 33.11 1.15
CA ALA A 231 30.63 34.02 0.41
C ALA A 231 30.99 33.42 -0.95
N VAL A 232 30.75 34.17 -2.03
CA VAL A 232 30.88 33.66 -3.40
C VAL A 232 32.22 34.11 -4.01
N SER A 233 32.88 33.23 -4.76
CA SER A 233 34.14 33.49 -5.48
C SER A 233 34.23 32.69 -6.79
N GLY A 234 35.36 32.81 -7.52
CA GLY A 234 35.64 32.03 -8.73
C GLY A 234 35.51 32.80 -10.05
N THR A 235 35.68 32.07 -11.16
CA THR A 235 35.61 32.56 -12.54
C THR A 235 34.61 31.73 -13.36
N PRO A 236 34.10 32.22 -14.51
CA PRO A 236 33.22 31.44 -15.38
C PRO A 236 33.74 30.02 -15.66
N GLY A 237 32.89 29.01 -15.46
CA GLY A 237 33.24 27.58 -15.59
C GLY A 237 33.95 26.95 -14.38
N ALA A 238 34.23 27.73 -13.33
CA ALA A 238 34.82 27.26 -12.07
C ALA A 238 34.30 28.12 -10.89
N TRP A 239 32.98 28.23 -10.78
CA TRP A 239 32.34 29.02 -9.72
C TRP A 239 32.41 28.28 -8.38
N LEU A 240 32.81 29.01 -7.33
CA LEU A 240 32.96 28.49 -5.98
C LEU A 240 32.14 29.34 -4.99
N ALA A 241 31.67 28.72 -3.92
CA ALA A 241 31.13 29.42 -2.76
C ALA A 241 31.73 28.84 -1.48
N THR A 242 32.09 29.69 -0.53
CA THR A 242 32.52 29.29 0.81
C THR A 242 31.36 29.49 1.76
N PHE A 243 30.82 28.39 2.26
CA PHE A 243 29.82 28.36 3.32
C PHE A 243 30.51 28.33 4.68
N SER A 244 30.33 29.38 5.46
CA SER A 244 30.86 29.49 6.82
C SER A 244 29.79 29.05 7.80
N ILE A 245 30.00 27.90 8.43
CA ILE A 245 29.03 27.27 9.34
C ILE A 245 28.87 28.16 10.59
N THR A 246 27.64 28.53 10.88
CA THR A 246 27.23 29.28 12.08
C THR A 246 25.99 28.61 12.66
N GLY A 247 25.96 28.30 13.94
CA GLY A 247 24.76 27.72 14.54
C GLY A 247 24.84 27.59 16.04
N PRO A 248 23.68 27.49 16.72
CA PRO A 248 23.64 27.22 18.16
C PRO A 248 24.19 25.81 18.44
N GLY A 249 25.16 25.71 19.36
CA GLY A 249 25.74 24.43 19.78
C GLY A 249 26.98 24.65 20.66
N ASN A 250 27.19 23.81 21.67
CA ASN A 250 28.43 23.74 22.43
C ASN A 250 28.92 22.29 22.49
N PRO A 251 29.91 21.89 21.66
CA PRO A 251 30.64 22.72 20.71
C PRO A 251 29.79 23.16 19.50
N ALA A 252 30.21 24.22 18.83
CA ALA A 252 29.58 24.68 17.59
C ALA A 252 29.59 23.55 16.54
N PRO A 253 28.55 23.44 15.69
CA PRO A 253 28.53 22.45 14.62
C PRO A 253 29.74 22.61 13.70
N THR A 254 30.30 21.49 13.26
CA THR A 254 31.48 21.43 12.39
C THR A 254 31.18 20.65 11.11
N ASN A 255 32.08 20.73 10.14
CA ASN A 255 31.97 20.00 8.87
C ASN A 255 32.34 18.49 8.97
N GLY A 256 32.52 17.93 10.17
CA GLY A 256 33.12 16.61 10.35
C GLY A 256 32.33 15.41 9.83
N GLY A 257 31.04 15.59 9.48
CA GLY A 257 30.20 14.56 8.85
C GLY A 257 30.09 14.69 7.32
N LEU A 258 30.74 15.69 6.71
CA LEU A 258 30.61 15.97 5.28
C LEU A 258 31.73 15.29 4.48
N SER A 259 31.48 15.05 3.19
CA SER A 259 32.49 14.51 2.25
C SER A 259 32.53 15.31 0.95
N VAL A 260 33.70 15.30 0.28
CA VAL A 260 33.83 15.87 -1.08
C VAL A 260 32.93 15.10 -2.04
N GLY A 261 32.29 15.81 -2.96
CA GLY A 261 31.31 15.29 -3.91
C GLY A 261 29.88 15.24 -3.38
N MET A 262 29.67 15.45 -2.08
CA MET A 262 28.33 15.44 -1.48
C MET A 262 27.45 16.55 -2.09
N PRO A 263 26.26 16.23 -2.65
CA PRO A 263 25.31 17.22 -3.12
C PRO A 263 24.92 18.22 -2.03
N VAL A 264 24.77 19.48 -2.43
CA VAL A 264 24.34 20.57 -1.54
C VAL A 264 23.07 21.20 -2.10
N SER A 265 22.10 21.42 -1.23
CA SER A 265 20.78 21.94 -1.57
C SER A 265 20.33 23.01 -0.58
N GLY A 266 19.48 23.93 -1.03
CA GLY A 266 18.96 25.03 -0.21
C GLY A 266 19.09 26.38 -0.92
N PRO A 267 18.80 27.48 -0.20
CA PRO A 267 18.81 28.81 -0.78
C PRO A 267 20.15 29.17 -1.43
N PHE A 268 20.08 29.86 -2.56
CA PHE A 268 21.21 30.36 -3.34
C PHE A 268 22.10 29.27 -3.97
N MET A 269 21.69 27.99 -3.92
CA MET A 269 22.43 26.86 -4.49
C MET A 269 21.94 26.52 -5.90
N PRO A 270 22.79 26.55 -6.94
CA PRO A 270 22.38 26.14 -8.27
C PRO A 270 22.27 24.62 -8.41
N ALA A 271 21.61 24.18 -9.49
CA ALA A 271 21.47 22.77 -9.83
C ALA A 271 22.83 22.04 -9.90
N GLY A 272 22.92 20.90 -9.21
CA GLY A 272 24.14 20.09 -9.14
C GLY A 272 25.29 20.71 -8.34
N ALA A 273 25.01 21.63 -7.40
CA ALA A 273 26.02 22.08 -6.45
C ALA A 273 26.53 20.92 -5.57
N THR A 274 27.84 20.86 -5.35
CA THR A 274 28.49 19.80 -4.56
C THR A 274 29.61 20.35 -3.67
N VAL A 275 29.93 19.64 -2.59
CA VAL A 275 31.11 19.94 -1.76
C VAL A 275 32.37 19.69 -2.57
N SER A 276 33.17 20.73 -2.79
CA SER A 276 34.46 20.65 -3.51
C SER A 276 35.65 20.43 -2.58
N SER A 277 35.64 21.03 -1.39
CA SER A 277 36.67 20.83 -0.37
C SER A 277 36.16 21.16 1.03
N LEU A 278 36.83 20.59 2.04
CA LEU A 278 36.53 20.76 3.47
C LEU A 278 37.77 21.30 4.20
N PRO A 279 37.94 22.63 4.27
CA PRO A 279 39.05 23.25 4.99
C PRO A 279 39.02 22.89 6.49
N GLY A 280 40.18 22.62 7.07
CA GLY A 280 40.31 22.34 8.51
C GLY A 280 39.82 20.95 8.96
N THR A 281 39.76 19.98 8.05
CA THR A 281 39.39 18.59 8.37
C THR A 281 40.30 17.97 9.45
N PRO A 282 39.74 17.15 10.37
CA PRO A 282 38.39 16.60 10.38
C PRO A 282 37.31 17.51 10.99
N THR A 283 37.65 18.69 11.53
CA THR A 283 36.69 19.61 12.16
C THR A 283 37.01 21.06 11.80
N GLY A 284 36.37 21.57 10.75
CA GLY A 284 36.41 22.97 10.34
C GLY A 284 35.04 23.64 10.42
N SER A 285 35.03 24.97 10.41
CA SER A 285 33.82 25.79 10.38
C SER A 285 33.47 26.28 8.97
N ALA A 286 34.07 25.71 7.93
CA ALA A 286 33.88 26.13 6.55
C ALA A 286 33.73 24.94 5.60
N VAL A 287 32.96 25.15 4.53
CA VAL A 287 32.75 24.20 3.44
C VAL A 287 32.90 24.96 2.12
N VAL A 288 33.70 24.46 1.19
CA VAL A 288 33.80 25.06 -0.15
C VAL A 288 32.93 24.25 -1.10
N ILE A 289 31.95 24.91 -1.69
CA ILE A 289 30.94 24.35 -2.60
C ILE A 289 31.31 24.76 -4.03
N ALA A 290 31.24 23.83 -4.97
CA ALA A 290 31.41 24.10 -6.40
C ALA A 290 30.11 23.86 -7.17
N SER A 291 29.96 24.57 -8.27
CA SER A 291 28.93 24.29 -9.28
C SER A 291 29.61 23.87 -10.59
N ALA A 292 29.11 22.80 -11.21
CA ALA A 292 29.53 22.37 -12.54
C ALA A 292 28.95 23.26 -13.68
N SER A 293 28.23 24.34 -13.33
CA SER A 293 27.61 25.23 -14.30
C SER A 293 28.66 25.91 -15.21
N SER A 294 28.45 25.79 -16.51
CA SER A 294 29.21 26.53 -17.53
C SER A 294 28.67 27.94 -17.76
N ALA A 295 27.76 28.42 -16.92
CA ALA A 295 27.17 29.75 -17.08
C ALA A 295 28.23 30.85 -17.02
N ALA A 296 28.09 31.84 -17.91
CA ALA A 296 28.97 33.01 -17.95
C ALA A 296 28.84 33.90 -16.70
N THR A 297 27.70 33.83 -16.00
CA THR A 297 27.44 34.51 -14.74
C THR A 297 27.57 33.56 -13.56
N ASN A 298 27.97 34.07 -12.41
CA ASN A 298 28.06 33.27 -11.19
C ASN A 298 26.66 32.78 -10.81
N PRO A 299 26.43 31.46 -10.71
CA PRO A 299 25.14 30.90 -10.38
C PRO A 299 24.84 30.89 -8.87
N PHE A 300 25.81 31.28 -8.02
CA PHE A 300 25.62 31.46 -6.59
C PHE A 300 25.26 32.92 -6.25
N THR A 301 24.42 33.08 -5.23
CA THR A 301 24.11 34.39 -4.63
C THR A 301 24.72 34.45 -3.23
N ALA A 302 25.53 35.48 -2.94
CA ALA A 302 26.12 35.63 -1.61
C ALA A 302 25.04 35.96 -0.57
N SER A 303 25.21 35.45 0.65
CA SER A 303 24.33 35.74 1.79
C SER A 303 25.11 36.22 2.99
N THR A 304 24.76 37.40 3.49
CA THR A 304 25.29 37.97 4.75
C THR A 304 24.48 37.53 5.97
N SER A 305 23.26 37.04 5.77
CA SER A 305 22.43 36.44 6.81
C SER A 305 22.61 34.92 6.83
N PRO A 306 22.49 34.26 7.99
CA PRO A 306 22.50 32.81 8.05
C PRO A 306 21.40 32.21 7.17
N VAL A 307 21.78 31.28 6.31
CA VAL A 307 20.89 30.39 5.55
C VAL A 307 21.08 28.96 6.00
N GLU A 308 20.04 28.16 5.81
CA GLU A 308 20.07 26.72 6.06
C GLU A 308 20.40 25.99 4.75
N LEU A 309 21.50 25.23 4.74
CA LEU A 309 21.88 24.36 3.63
C LEU A 309 21.80 22.90 4.06
N PHE A 310 21.38 22.06 3.13
CA PHE A 310 21.26 20.61 3.29
C PHE A 310 22.37 19.93 2.51
N PHE A 311 23.15 19.11 3.21
CA PHE A 311 24.21 18.28 2.66
C PHE A 311 23.70 16.85 2.57
N ILE A 312 23.56 16.36 1.34
CA ILE A 312 22.75 15.18 1.05
C ILE A 312 23.66 14.00 0.74
N THR A 313 23.43 12.88 1.41
CA THR A 313 23.91 11.57 0.93
C THR A 313 22.85 11.05 -0.03
N PRO A 314 23.13 11.02 -1.35
CA PRO A 314 22.13 10.59 -2.31
C PRO A 314 21.86 9.10 -2.16
N PRO A 315 20.64 8.64 -2.47
CA PRO A 315 20.34 7.22 -2.57
C PRO A 315 21.29 6.52 -3.56
N THR A 316 21.70 5.30 -3.24
CA THR A 316 22.55 4.49 -4.11
C THR A 316 21.74 3.70 -5.14
N THR A 317 20.45 3.46 -4.86
CA THR A 317 19.55 2.75 -5.77
C THR A 317 19.27 3.57 -7.04
N ALA A 318 19.19 2.89 -8.19
CA ALA A 318 18.75 3.49 -9.44
C ALA A 318 17.26 3.88 -9.43
N LEU A 319 16.49 3.44 -8.43
CA LEU A 319 15.09 3.83 -8.25
C LEU A 319 14.91 5.35 -8.02
N ALA A 320 15.92 6.03 -7.50
CA ALA A 320 15.89 7.48 -7.26
C ALA A 320 15.68 8.33 -8.53
N THR A 321 16.02 7.80 -9.70
CA THR A 321 15.84 8.47 -11.00
C THR A 321 14.95 7.68 -11.97
N TRP A 322 14.26 6.64 -11.48
CA TRP A 322 13.46 5.71 -12.29
C TRP A 322 12.40 6.40 -13.15
N PHE A 323 11.69 7.37 -12.58
CA PHE A 323 10.60 8.09 -13.24
C PHE A 323 11.04 9.35 -13.98
N ASP A 324 12.32 9.71 -13.96
CA ASP A 324 12.76 11.02 -14.47
C ASP A 324 12.37 11.21 -15.95
N ALA A 325 12.64 10.21 -16.79
CA ALA A 325 12.27 10.23 -18.20
C ALA A 325 10.75 10.15 -18.41
N ALA A 326 10.03 9.41 -17.57
CA ALA A 326 8.58 9.29 -17.65
C ALA A 326 7.88 10.63 -17.35
N ILE A 327 8.35 11.35 -16.34
CA ILE A 327 7.87 12.70 -16.00
C ILE A 327 8.17 13.69 -17.13
N ASP A 328 9.39 13.67 -17.68
CA ASP A 328 9.76 14.53 -18.82
C ASP A 328 8.85 14.27 -20.02
N ASN A 329 8.63 13.00 -20.35
CA ASN A 329 7.75 12.58 -21.43
C ASN A 329 6.30 12.98 -21.18
N PHE A 330 5.82 12.85 -19.94
CA PHE A 330 4.47 13.25 -19.53
C PHE A 330 4.23 14.75 -19.77
N PHE A 331 5.09 15.62 -19.23
CA PHE A 331 4.95 17.06 -19.44
C PHE A 331 5.17 17.46 -20.91
N ALA A 332 6.14 16.85 -21.60
CA ALA A 332 6.38 17.13 -23.02
C ALA A 332 5.19 16.71 -23.90
N TRP A 333 4.52 15.60 -23.56
CA TRP A 333 3.35 15.11 -24.27
C TRP A 333 2.16 16.06 -24.13
N TYR A 334 1.81 16.47 -22.91
CA TYR A 334 0.68 17.39 -22.70
C TYR A 334 0.98 18.84 -23.07
N LYS A 335 2.25 19.23 -23.18
CA LYS A 335 2.65 20.46 -23.86
C LYS A 335 2.30 20.43 -25.35
N LYS A 336 2.53 19.29 -26.02
CA LYS A 336 2.22 19.12 -27.45
C LYS A 336 0.74 18.86 -27.72
N ASN A 337 0.04 18.33 -26.73
CA ASN A 337 -1.36 17.91 -26.83
C ASN A 337 -2.22 18.63 -25.75
N PRO A 338 -2.32 19.97 -25.82
CA PRO A 338 -3.12 20.72 -24.85
C PRO A 338 -4.58 20.29 -24.93
N GLY A 339 -5.26 20.23 -23.79
CA GLY A 339 -6.68 19.92 -23.71
C GLY A 339 -7.01 18.43 -23.66
N LEU A 340 -6.05 17.54 -23.92
CA LEU A 340 -6.32 16.09 -23.95
C LEU A 340 -6.40 15.45 -22.57
N LEU A 341 -5.70 16.00 -21.58
CA LEU A 341 -5.76 15.49 -20.22
C LEU A 341 -7.04 15.96 -19.56
N GLN A 342 -7.84 15.03 -19.05
CA GLN A 342 -9.06 15.33 -18.33
C GLN A 342 -9.06 14.61 -16.97
N VAL A 343 -9.55 15.27 -15.93
CA VAL A 343 -9.75 14.69 -14.61
C VAL A 343 -11.12 15.11 -14.14
N GLU A 344 -11.92 14.15 -13.68
CA GLU A 344 -13.24 14.41 -13.12
C GLU A 344 -13.17 14.48 -11.59
N GLN A 345 -13.91 15.42 -11.00
CA GLN A 345 -13.89 15.68 -9.57
C GLN A 345 -15.29 16.13 -9.12
N ASN A 346 -15.78 15.64 -7.97
CA ASN A 346 -17.14 15.87 -7.49
C ASN A 346 -17.29 16.72 -6.19
N ASN A 347 -16.20 17.18 -5.58
CA ASN A 347 -16.21 17.87 -4.26
C ASN A 347 -17.04 19.16 -4.31
N ASN A 348 -17.25 19.74 -5.49
CA ASN A 348 -18.05 20.94 -5.72
C ASN A 348 -19.09 20.75 -6.85
N GLY A 349 -19.62 19.53 -7.01
CA GLY A 349 -20.38 19.12 -8.19
C GLY A 349 -19.47 18.43 -9.21
N ASN A 350 -20.06 17.66 -10.13
CA ASN A 350 -19.30 16.88 -11.09
C ASN A 350 -18.68 17.79 -12.16
N HIS A 351 -17.38 18.05 -12.06
CA HIS A 351 -16.64 18.92 -12.97
C HIS A 351 -15.51 18.16 -13.65
N ILE A 352 -15.36 18.42 -14.95
CA ILE A 352 -14.21 17.94 -15.73
C ILE A 352 -13.18 19.06 -15.79
N TYR A 353 -12.00 18.79 -15.25
CA TYR A 353 -10.82 19.64 -15.30
C TYR A 353 -9.93 19.23 -16.46
N THR A 354 -9.52 20.20 -17.27
CA THR A 354 -8.69 19.98 -18.45
C THR A 354 -7.28 20.49 -18.22
N GLY A 355 -6.28 19.63 -18.41
CA GLY A 355 -4.87 19.92 -18.16
C GLY A 355 -4.11 20.47 -19.38
N ASN A 356 -3.28 21.48 -19.16
CA ASN A 356 -2.41 22.10 -20.14
C ASN A 356 -1.03 22.41 -19.54
N VAL A 357 0.06 22.07 -20.23
CA VAL A 357 1.41 22.43 -19.76
C VAL A 357 1.76 23.85 -20.19
N VAL A 358 1.92 24.74 -19.21
CA VAL A 358 2.14 26.19 -19.40
C VAL A 358 3.29 26.69 -18.54
N GLN A 359 3.68 27.95 -18.74
CA GLN A 359 4.62 28.66 -17.88
C GLN A 359 3.87 29.71 -17.04
N VAL A 360 4.10 29.69 -15.72
CA VAL A 360 3.52 30.66 -14.78
C VAL A 360 4.65 31.48 -14.16
N GLY A 361 4.64 32.79 -14.41
CA GLY A 361 5.62 33.74 -13.90
C GLY A 361 5.18 34.44 -12.61
N GLY A 362 6.09 35.21 -12.00
CA GLY A 362 5.76 36.01 -10.82
C GLY A 362 5.77 35.23 -9.51
N ILE A 363 6.22 33.98 -9.52
CA ILE A 363 6.25 33.12 -8.33
C ILE A 363 7.55 33.35 -7.59
N ILE A 364 7.44 33.68 -6.31
CA ILE A 364 8.60 33.88 -5.43
C ILE A 364 9.18 32.51 -5.05
N ASP A 365 10.48 32.33 -5.27
CA ASP A 365 11.23 31.13 -4.89
C ASP A 365 11.78 31.21 -3.45
N ILE A 366 12.42 30.14 -3.00
CA ILE A 366 13.07 30.06 -1.67
C ILE A 366 14.20 31.10 -1.46
N ASP A 367 14.68 31.74 -2.52
CA ASP A 367 15.70 32.80 -2.48
C ASP A 367 15.07 34.20 -2.41
N GLY A 368 13.74 34.30 -2.49
CA GLY A 368 13.01 35.57 -2.58
C GLY A 368 12.97 36.17 -3.98
N ASN A 369 13.44 35.45 -5.01
CA ASN A 369 13.45 35.90 -6.39
C ASN A 369 12.15 35.53 -7.10
N SER A 370 11.70 36.42 -7.99
CA SER A 370 10.56 36.15 -8.88
C SER A 370 11.00 35.30 -10.07
N ASN A 371 10.40 34.12 -10.24
CA ASN A 371 10.73 33.15 -11.27
C ASN A 371 9.53 32.72 -12.11
N THR A 372 9.83 32.01 -13.20
CA THR A 372 8.85 31.36 -14.07
C THR A 372 8.94 29.85 -13.92
N TYR A 373 7.82 29.22 -13.60
CA TYR A 373 7.71 27.78 -13.39
C TYR A 373 6.98 27.12 -14.53
N THR A 374 7.39 25.89 -14.87
CA THR A 374 6.60 25.01 -15.75
C THR A 374 5.60 24.25 -14.89
N VAL A 375 4.33 24.31 -15.26
CA VAL A 375 3.25 23.65 -14.54
C VAL A 375 2.33 22.94 -15.53
N LEU A 376 1.71 21.86 -15.09
CA LEU A 376 0.51 21.31 -15.69
C LEU A 376 -0.68 22.01 -15.02
N GLN A 377 -1.23 23.01 -15.71
CA GLN A 377 -2.35 23.81 -15.23
C GLN A 377 -3.67 23.16 -15.65
N PHE A 378 -4.52 22.88 -14.67
CA PHE A 378 -5.87 22.40 -14.86
C PHE A 378 -6.86 23.55 -14.80
N THR A 379 -7.77 23.57 -15.76
CA THR A 379 -8.90 24.51 -15.83
C THR A 379 -10.20 23.73 -15.93
N GLY A 380 -11.15 24.00 -15.04
CA GLY A 380 -12.45 23.33 -15.00
C GLY A 380 -13.40 23.98 -13.99
N GLY A 381 -14.69 23.71 -14.10
CA GLY A 381 -15.72 24.29 -13.22
C GLY A 381 -15.84 25.82 -13.33
N ASN A 382 -15.78 26.52 -12.18
CA ASN A 382 -16.01 27.97 -12.02
C ASN A 382 -14.89 28.88 -12.59
N SER A 383 -14.19 28.46 -13.65
CA SER A 383 -13.00 29.14 -14.20
C SER A 383 -11.78 29.21 -13.26
N GLU A 384 -11.70 28.28 -12.30
CA GLU A 384 -10.56 28.17 -11.39
C GLU A 384 -9.38 27.47 -12.06
N THR A 385 -8.18 27.79 -11.60
CA THR A 385 -6.92 27.22 -12.08
C THR A 385 -6.21 26.48 -10.95
N TYR A 386 -5.68 25.31 -11.28
CA TYR A 386 -4.94 24.44 -10.37
C TYR A 386 -3.62 24.07 -11.01
N ASN A 387 -2.50 24.27 -10.32
CA ASN A 387 -1.18 24.06 -10.90
C ASN A 387 -0.53 22.84 -10.27
N LEU A 388 -0.25 21.81 -11.07
CA LEU A 388 0.68 20.76 -10.70
C LEU A 388 2.07 21.13 -11.22
N TYR A 389 3.02 21.38 -10.33
CA TYR A 389 4.36 21.82 -10.74
C TYR A 389 5.16 20.69 -11.39
N TYR A 390 6.03 21.05 -12.32
CA TYR A 390 7.06 20.13 -12.83
C TYR A 390 8.04 19.80 -11.69
N PRO A 391 8.22 18.52 -11.28
CA PRO A 391 8.88 18.15 -10.01
C PRO A 391 10.40 18.32 -9.97
N PHE A 392 10.98 18.93 -10.99
CA PHE A 392 12.41 19.20 -11.05
C PHE A 392 12.70 20.65 -10.72
N PHE A 393 13.48 20.85 -9.66
CA PHE A 393 14.02 22.12 -9.21
C PHE A 393 15.54 22.06 -9.16
N SER A 394 16.22 23.20 -9.04
CA SER A 394 17.68 23.22 -8.86
C SER A 394 18.15 22.47 -7.61
N THR A 395 17.28 22.30 -6.61
CA THR A 395 17.61 21.64 -5.34
C THR A 395 17.57 20.11 -5.38
N ASN A 396 16.95 19.50 -6.39
CA ASN A 396 16.81 18.04 -6.52
C ASN A 396 17.14 17.50 -7.92
N SER A 397 17.71 18.32 -8.80
CA SER A 397 18.01 17.94 -10.18
C SER A 397 19.51 17.88 -10.46
N PRO A 398 19.96 17.02 -11.39
CA PRO A 398 21.33 17.05 -11.87
C PRO A 398 21.65 18.37 -12.58
N ALA A 399 22.94 18.71 -12.63
CA ALA A 399 23.41 19.89 -13.34
C ALA A 399 22.96 19.85 -14.82
N GLY A 400 22.46 21.00 -15.32
CA GLY A 400 22.01 21.14 -16.71
C GLY A 400 20.60 20.61 -16.99
N LYS A 401 19.84 20.13 -15.99
CA LYS A 401 18.43 19.78 -16.17
C LYS A 401 17.64 20.99 -16.68
N THR A 402 16.84 20.78 -17.72
CA THR A 402 15.95 21.80 -18.31
C THR A 402 14.50 21.40 -18.20
N THR A 403 13.62 22.40 -18.14
CA THR A 403 12.17 22.23 -18.24
C THR A 403 11.75 21.77 -19.64
N PRO A 404 10.50 21.30 -19.82
CA PRO A 404 9.90 21.04 -21.13
C PRO A 404 9.92 22.24 -22.11
N PHE A 405 10.21 23.46 -21.63
CA PHE A 405 10.37 24.67 -22.46
C PHE A 405 11.84 24.98 -22.80
N GLY A 406 12.79 24.15 -22.35
CA GLY A 406 14.23 24.31 -22.61
C GLY A 406 14.92 25.33 -21.69
N ALA A 407 14.20 25.93 -20.74
CA ALA A 407 14.79 26.77 -19.70
C ALA A 407 15.44 25.90 -18.60
N ALA A 408 16.44 26.41 -17.89
CA ALA A 408 16.94 25.76 -16.68
C ALA A 408 15.80 25.60 -15.65
N VAL A 409 15.85 24.53 -14.85
CA VAL A 409 14.90 24.35 -13.75
C VAL A 409 15.10 25.43 -12.67
N PRO A 410 14.03 26.07 -12.17
CA PRO A 410 14.14 27.12 -11.16
C PRO A 410 14.42 26.53 -9.77
N GLN A 411 14.71 27.39 -8.80
CA GLN A 411 14.61 27.04 -7.39
C GLN A 411 13.18 26.60 -7.03
N PRO A 412 12.97 25.86 -5.93
CA PRO A 412 11.64 25.59 -5.39
C PRO A 412 10.87 26.87 -5.06
N PRO A 413 9.53 26.88 -5.16
CA PRO A 413 8.71 27.99 -4.67
C PRO A 413 8.91 28.26 -3.18
N ALA A 414 8.70 29.50 -2.73
CA ALA A 414 8.94 29.91 -1.35
C ALA A 414 8.11 29.15 -0.30
N TRP A 415 6.94 28.61 -0.68
CA TRP A 415 6.11 27.79 0.23
C TRP A 415 6.62 26.35 0.37
N TRP A 416 7.55 25.92 -0.48
CA TRP A 416 8.13 24.59 -0.50
C TRP A 416 9.21 24.43 0.56
N THR A 417 8.79 24.27 1.82
CA THR A 417 9.70 24.21 2.97
C THR A 417 9.77 22.80 3.57
N PRO A 418 10.98 22.26 3.89
CA PRO A 418 11.13 20.93 4.49
C PRO A 418 10.39 20.76 5.82
N THR A 419 10.24 21.85 6.58
CA THR A 419 9.47 21.89 7.84
C THR A 419 7.99 21.54 7.67
N LYS A 420 7.48 21.54 6.44
CA LYS A 420 6.11 21.14 6.08
C LYS A 420 6.07 19.80 5.33
N GLY A 421 7.10 18.97 5.45
CA GLY A 421 7.21 17.68 4.77
C GLY A 421 7.59 17.77 3.29
N LEU A 422 7.70 18.98 2.72
CA LEU A 422 8.16 19.17 1.35
C LEU A 422 9.69 19.24 1.30
N MET A 423 10.31 18.07 1.22
CA MET A 423 11.76 17.94 1.02
C MET A 423 12.12 18.42 -0.39
N TYR A 424 12.55 19.67 -0.56
CA TYR A 424 12.95 20.19 -1.87
C TYR A 424 14.16 19.50 -2.49
N TYR A 425 14.86 18.66 -1.73
CA TYR A 425 15.96 17.81 -2.20
C TYR A 425 15.52 16.37 -2.51
N ALA A 426 14.25 16.02 -2.26
CA ALA A 426 13.74 14.69 -2.59
C ALA A 426 13.80 14.47 -4.11
N PRO A 427 14.29 13.31 -4.58
CA PRO A 427 14.26 12.97 -6.00
C PRO A 427 12.82 12.90 -6.53
N PRO A 428 12.55 13.34 -7.77
CA PRO A 428 11.21 13.26 -8.37
C PRO A 428 10.61 11.84 -8.41
N SER A 429 11.46 10.81 -8.55
CA SER A 429 10.98 9.42 -8.53
C SER A 429 10.43 9.01 -7.16
N MET A 430 11.03 9.50 -6.07
CA MET A 430 10.49 9.31 -4.72
C MET A 430 9.11 9.97 -4.59
N MET A 431 8.93 11.17 -5.15
CA MET A 431 7.64 11.85 -5.15
C MET A 431 6.55 11.05 -5.87
N VAL A 432 6.89 10.33 -6.94
CA VAL A 432 5.95 9.44 -7.63
C VAL A 432 5.64 8.20 -6.80
N PHE A 433 6.66 7.51 -6.26
CA PHE A 433 6.43 6.30 -5.47
C PHE A 433 5.65 6.56 -4.18
N GLY A 434 5.98 7.64 -3.48
CA GLY A 434 5.37 8.02 -2.20
C GLY A 434 4.23 9.02 -2.30
N ALA A 435 3.79 9.36 -3.52
CA ALA A 435 2.77 10.38 -3.76
C ALA A 435 2.96 11.64 -2.92
N SER A 436 4.19 12.16 -2.92
CA SER A 436 4.65 13.23 -2.04
C SER A 436 5.16 14.42 -2.87
N GLY A 437 5.70 15.45 -2.21
CA GLY A 437 6.30 16.58 -2.92
C GLY A 437 5.27 17.31 -3.78
N VAL A 438 5.47 17.38 -5.10
CA VAL A 438 4.53 18.09 -6.02
C VAL A 438 3.17 17.41 -6.06
N PHE A 439 3.11 16.13 -5.70
CA PHE A 439 1.89 15.33 -5.71
C PHE A 439 1.19 15.31 -4.35
N ALA A 440 1.59 16.20 -3.44
CA ALA A 440 0.96 16.40 -2.13
C ALA A 440 1.17 17.84 -1.59
N ASP A 441 1.29 18.84 -2.48
CA ASP A 441 1.48 20.24 -2.06
C ASP A 441 0.18 21.06 -2.04
N ASN A 442 -0.96 20.41 -2.29
CA ASN A 442 -2.30 20.99 -2.33
C ASN A 442 -2.69 21.90 -1.14
N THR A 443 -2.15 21.66 0.05
CA THR A 443 -2.40 22.48 1.25
C THR A 443 -1.40 23.63 1.44
N GLN A 444 -0.35 23.67 0.61
CA GLN A 444 0.81 24.54 0.79
C GLN A 444 0.90 25.62 -0.28
N GLN A 445 0.37 25.34 -1.49
CA GLN A 445 0.26 26.33 -2.54
C GLN A 445 -0.62 27.51 -2.11
N PRO A 446 -0.33 28.75 -2.56
CA PRO A 446 -1.16 29.93 -2.27
C PRO A 446 -2.44 29.92 -3.12
N LEU A 447 -3.34 28.99 -2.83
CA LEU A 447 -4.60 28.83 -3.54
C LEU A 447 -5.64 29.85 -3.04
N THR A 448 -6.35 30.47 -3.98
CA THR A 448 -7.23 31.60 -3.67
C THR A 448 -8.71 31.21 -3.48
N ALA A 449 -9.10 29.99 -3.86
CA ALA A 449 -10.49 29.55 -3.86
C ALA A 449 -10.85 28.63 -2.67
N PRO A 450 -12.09 28.67 -2.14
CA PRO A 450 -12.59 27.67 -1.20
C PRO A 450 -12.51 26.25 -1.80
N ASN A 451 -12.18 25.24 -0.99
CA ASN A 451 -12.02 23.83 -1.39
C ASN A 451 -10.92 23.53 -2.43
N SER A 452 -10.10 24.52 -2.77
CA SER A 452 -9.06 24.39 -3.79
C SER A 452 -8.02 23.32 -3.45
N SER A 453 -7.69 23.15 -2.17
CA SER A 453 -6.79 22.08 -1.71
C SER A 453 -7.37 20.68 -1.95
N ALA A 454 -8.69 20.51 -1.81
CA ALA A 454 -9.34 19.23 -2.04
C ALA A 454 -9.39 18.87 -3.53
N VAL A 455 -9.67 19.86 -4.39
CA VAL A 455 -9.66 19.67 -5.85
C VAL A 455 -8.25 19.40 -6.36
N LEU A 456 -7.26 20.19 -5.94
CA LEU A 456 -5.87 19.99 -6.32
C LEU A 456 -5.34 18.64 -5.83
N GLY A 457 -5.65 18.26 -4.59
CA GLY A 457 -5.26 16.94 -4.06
C GLY A 457 -5.84 15.80 -4.89
N ALA A 458 -7.12 15.85 -5.27
CA ALA A 458 -7.70 14.83 -6.15
C ALA A 458 -7.01 14.75 -7.53
N ILE A 459 -6.64 15.90 -8.10
CA ILE A 459 -5.87 15.96 -9.35
C ILE A 459 -4.48 15.33 -9.16
N GLU A 460 -3.77 15.70 -8.09
CA GLU A 460 -2.46 15.15 -7.74
C GLU A 460 -2.50 13.63 -7.64
N ASN A 461 -3.49 13.09 -6.93
CA ASN A 461 -3.71 11.64 -6.76
C ASN A 461 -3.88 10.93 -8.10
N VAL A 462 -4.74 11.44 -8.99
CA VAL A 462 -4.97 10.83 -10.31
C VAL A 462 -3.70 10.84 -11.16
N ILE A 463 -2.96 11.96 -11.17
CA ILE A 463 -1.75 12.07 -11.98
C ILE A 463 -0.63 11.16 -11.45
N VAL A 464 -0.44 11.11 -10.13
CA VAL A 464 0.64 10.30 -9.55
C VAL A 464 0.36 8.81 -9.68
N THR A 465 -0.90 8.38 -9.52
CA THR A 465 -1.29 6.98 -9.80
C THR A 465 -1.08 6.63 -11.26
N ALA A 466 -1.37 7.55 -12.19
CA ALA A 466 -1.13 7.33 -13.61
C ALA A 466 0.35 7.20 -13.98
N LEU A 467 1.23 7.94 -13.30
CA LEU A 467 2.68 7.78 -13.42
C LEU A 467 3.13 6.46 -12.80
N GLY A 468 2.69 6.14 -11.59
CA GLY A 468 3.02 4.91 -10.87
C GLY A 468 2.61 3.64 -11.63
N ARG A 469 1.45 3.65 -12.28
CA ARG A 469 0.93 2.54 -13.11
C ARG A 469 1.34 2.63 -14.59
N GLY A 470 2.07 3.67 -15.00
CA GLY A 470 2.72 3.76 -16.33
C GLY A 470 1.82 4.13 -17.51
N TYR A 471 0.62 4.68 -17.29
CA TYR A 471 -0.32 5.04 -18.35
C TYR A 471 -0.54 6.54 -18.54
N ALA A 472 0.20 7.40 -17.82
CA ALA A 472 0.00 8.86 -17.80
C ALA A 472 -0.04 9.54 -19.19
N THR A 473 0.57 8.95 -20.23
CA THR A 473 0.57 9.45 -21.62
C THR A 473 -0.31 8.64 -22.58
N THR A 474 -0.86 7.51 -22.15
CA THR A 474 -1.57 6.55 -23.02
C THR A 474 -3.04 6.39 -22.69
N TRP A 475 -3.51 6.84 -21.52
CA TRP A 475 -4.93 6.78 -21.18
C TRP A 475 -5.83 7.53 -22.18
N LYS A 476 -7.11 7.18 -22.18
CA LYS A 476 -8.14 7.81 -23.01
C LYS A 476 -9.30 8.26 -22.14
N PHE A 477 -9.90 9.38 -22.51
CA PHE A 477 -11.06 9.94 -21.85
C PHE A 477 -12.21 9.98 -22.85
N LEU A 478 -13.33 9.35 -22.50
CA LEU A 478 -14.56 9.40 -23.30
C LEU A 478 -15.73 9.67 -22.36
N GLN A 479 -16.77 10.35 -22.86
CA GLN A 479 -18.01 10.52 -22.09
C GLN A 479 -19.00 9.41 -22.45
N GLY A 480 -19.61 8.79 -21.45
CA GLY A 480 -20.58 7.73 -21.66
C GLY A 480 -21.31 7.32 -20.40
N GLY A 481 -22.43 6.61 -20.55
CA GLY A 481 -23.20 6.04 -19.44
C GLY A 481 -23.00 4.53 -19.33
N ILE A 482 -23.11 4.01 -18.11
CA ILE A 482 -22.95 2.59 -17.78
C ILE A 482 -24.32 2.02 -17.39
N SER A 483 -24.73 0.93 -18.04
CA SER A 483 -25.98 0.22 -17.77
C SER A 483 -25.68 -1.21 -17.32
N PRO A 484 -25.98 -1.58 -16.06
CA PRO A 484 -25.72 -2.93 -15.54
C PRO A 484 -26.44 -4.00 -16.34
N GLY A 485 -25.77 -5.13 -16.53
CA GLY A 485 -26.25 -6.31 -17.20
C GLY A 485 -26.86 -7.32 -16.24
N ASN A 486 -27.04 -8.55 -16.74
CA ASN A 486 -27.39 -9.72 -15.94
C ASN A 486 -26.45 -10.86 -16.36
N PRO A 487 -25.44 -11.21 -15.55
CA PRO A 487 -25.22 -10.79 -14.16
C PRO A 487 -24.78 -9.32 -14.01
N ALA A 488 -24.99 -8.74 -12.83
CA ALA A 488 -24.64 -7.34 -12.53
C ALA A 488 -23.12 -7.06 -12.55
N THR A 489 -22.30 -8.11 -12.57
CA THR A 489 -20.85 -8.08 -12.84
C THR A 489 -20.48 -7.78 -14.29
N THR A 490 -21.47 -7.60 -15.16
CA THR A 490 -21.29 -7.13 -16.53
C THR A 490 -22.09 -5.87 -16.75
N ALA A 491 -21.64 -4.97 -17.62
CA ALA A 491 -22.41 -3.79 -17.99
C ALA A 491 -22.20 -3.43 -19.46
N THR A 492 -23.18 -2.74 -20.04
CA THR A 492 -23.05 -2.09 -21.35
C THR A 492 -22.65 -0.64 -21.15
N VAL A 493 -21.56 -0.23 -21.80
CA VAL A 493 -21.16 1.16 -21.91
C VAL A 493 -21.74 1.75 -23.18
N SER A 494 -22.36 2.92 -23.07
CA SER A 494 -22.86 3.69 -24.22
C SER A 494 -22.17 5.04 -24.28
N LEU A 495 -21.33 5.23 -25.31
CA LEU A 495 -20.59 6.46 -25.52
C LEU A 495 -21.48 7.59 -26.09
N GLY A 496 -21.30 8.80 -25.58
CA GLY A 496 -22.02 10.00 -26.00
C GLY A 496 -21.35 10.76 -27.16
N GLY A 497 -22.04 11.76 -27.71
CA GLY A 497 -21.43 12.77 -28.58
C GLY A 497 -20.82 12.28 -29.91
N GLY A 498 -21.19 11.08 -30.38
CA GLY A 498 -20.58 10.47 -31.57
C GLY A 498 -19.21 9.84 -31.33
N ALA A 499 -18.77 9.74 -30.07
CA ALA A 499 -17.55 9.03 -29.71
C ALA A 499 -17.67 7.52 -30.01
N THR A 500 -16.52 6.89 -30.27
CA THR A 500 -16.41 5.46 -30.56
C THR A 500 -15.23 4.86 -29.82
N THR A 501 -15.12 3.53 -29.83
CA THR A 501 -13.99 2.78 -29.25
C THR A 501 -12.68 2.90 -30.05
N ALA A 502 -12.57 3.86 -30.97
CA ALA A 502 -11.35 4.07 -31.74
C ALA A 502 -10.16 4.39 -30.82
N GLY A 503 -9.11 3.57 -30.90
CA GLY A 503 -7.91 3.70 -30.08
C GLY A 503 -7.99 3.04 -28.70
N LEU A 504 -9.11 2.39 -28.37
CA LEU A 504 -9.18 1.45 -27.25
C LEU A 504 -8.71 0.06 -27.71
N VAL A 505 -8.19 -0.74 -26.79
CA VAL A 505 -7.92 -2.16 -27.01
C VAL A 505 -8.73 -3.00 -26.05
N ASP A 506 -8.95 -4.26 -26.40
CA ASP A 506 -9.61 -5.23 -25.52
C ASP A 506 -8.78 -5.43 -24.25
N GLN A 507 -9.44 -5.70 -23.13
CA GLN A 507 -8.81 -5.89 -21.81
C GLN A 507 -8.15 -4.63 -21.21
N MET A 508 -8.45 -3.42 -21.72
CA MET A 508 -8.10 -2.20 -20.99
C MET A 508 -8.90 -2.08 -19.69
N ASP A 509 -8.27 -1.52 -18.66
CA ASP A 509 -8.93 -1.07 -17.44
C ASP A 509 -9.78 0.16 -17.75
N MET A 510 -10.96 0.22 -17.14
CA MET A 510 -11.86 1.36 -17.17
C MET A 510 -12.17 1.82 -15.75
N ALA A 511 -12.08 3.13 -15.53
CA ALA A 511 -12.51 3.78 -14.30
C ALA A 511 -13.53 4.88 -14.63
N SER A 512 -14.40 5.16 -13.66
CA SER A 512 -15.40 6.24 -13.71
C SER A 512 -15.49 6.80 -12.30
N PHE A 513 -15.67 8.11 -12.17
CA PHE A 513 -15.73 8.74 -10.86
C PHE A 513 -16.98 8.29 -10.10
N GLN A 514 -18.14 8.17 -10.77
CA GLN A 514 -19.40 7.74 -10.15
C GLN A 514 -19.35 6.32 -9.56
N ILE A 515 -18.41 5.49 -10.00
CA ILE A 515 -18.18 4.13 -9.51
C ILE A 515 -16.69 3.86 -9.28
N ALA A 516 -16.00 4.83 -8.69
CA ALA A 516 -14.54 4.84 -8.54
C ALA A 516 -13.95 3.63 -7.79
N ASN A 517 -14.77 2.88 -7.05
CA ASN A 517 -14.33 1.72 -6.25
C ASN A 517 -14.62 0.37 -6.94
N ILE A 518 -15.00 0.37 -8.21
CA ILE A 518 -15.33 -0.84 -8.97
C ILE A 518 -14.33 -1.02 -10.11
N PRO A 519 -13.40 -1.98 -10.02
CA PRO A 519 -12.49 -2.25 -11.11
C PRO A 519 -13.28 -2.82 -12.29
N MET A 520 -13.06 -2.28 -13.49
CA MET A 520 -13.76 -2.72 -14.71
C MET A 520 -12.77 -2.98 -15.83
N THR A 521 -13.04 -4.02 -16.62
CA THR A 521 -12.25 -4.40 -17.79
C THR A 521 -13.11 -4.31 -19.04
N VAL A 522 -12.56 -3.72 -20.10
CA VAL A 522 -13.22 -3.52 -21.39
C VAL A 522 -13.27 -4.82 -22.19
N SER A 523 -14.46 -5.11 -22.74
CA SER A 523 -14.69 -6.14 -23.75
C SER A 523 -15.22 -5.51 -25.06
N LEU A 524 -14.36 -5.43 -26.07
CA LEU A 524 -14.67 -4.85 -27.37
C LEU A 524 -15.26 -5.91 -28.32
N PRO A 525 -16.39 -5.63 -29.00
CA PRO A 525 -16.94 -6.55 -29.99
C PRO A 525 -16.07 -6.59 -31.26
N ALA A 526 -16.17 -7.70 -32.01
CA ALA A 526 -15.62 -7.77 -33.35
C ALA A 526 -16.20 -6.67 -34.25
N GLY A 527 -15.36 -6.01 -35.05
CA GLY A 527 -15.79 -4.92 -35.93
C GLY A 527 -15.75 -3.52 -35.31
N ALA A 528 -15.04 -3.31 -34.20
CA ALA A 528 -14.69 -1.97 -33.71
C ALA A 528 -14.08 -1.07 -34.83
N PRO A 529 -14.31 0.25 -34.82
CA PRO A 529 -14.82 1.06 -33.70
C PRO A 529 -16.36 1.08 -33.59
N VAL A 530 -16.87 1.01 -32.37
CA VAL A 530 -18.32 1.03 -32.04
C VAL A 530 -18.62 2.08 -30.98
N SER A 531 -19.87 2.51 -30.82
CA SER A 531 -20.30 3.43 -29.74
C SER A 531 -20.86 2.71 -28.51
N ARG A 532 -21.03 1.38 -28.60
CA ARG A 532 -21.54 0.54 -27.50
C ARG A 532 -20.69 -0.72 -27.39
N PHE A 533 -20.25 -1.03 -26.18
CA PHE A 533 -19.41 -2.20 -25.88
C PHE A 533 -19.71 -2.69 -24.45
N SER A 534 -19.12 -3.82 -24.06
CA SER A 534 -19.34 -4.41 -22.75
C SER A 534 -18.15 -4.17 -21.84
N VAL A 535 -18.39 -4.11 -20.54
CA VAL A 535 -17.36 -4.19 -19.51
C VAL A 535 -17.72 -5.30 -18.52
N SER A 536 -16.71 -5.83 -17.84
CA SER A 536 -16.87 -6.79 -16.75
C SER A 536 -16.15 -6.31 -15.51
N SER A 537 -16.65 -6.69 -14.35
CA SER A 537 -16.04 -6.42 -13.04
C SER A 537 -16.14 -7.67 -12.17
N PRO A 538 -15.22 -7.89 -11.22
CA PRO A 538 -15.44 -8.86 -10.15
C PRO A 538 -16.57 -8.45 -9.19
N LEU A 539 -17.06 -7.21 -9.26
CA LEU A 539 -18.12 -6.66 -8.41
C LEU A 539 -19.38 -6.33 -9.21
N ASP A 540 -20.49 -6.16 -8.51
CA ASP A 540 -21.71 -5.63 -9.08
C ASP A 540 -21.49 -4.19 -9.58
N ILE A 541 -21.70 -3.97 -10.87
CA ILE A 541 -21.57 -2.68 -11.52
C ILE A 541 -22.86 -1.90 -11.31
N LEU A 542 -22.75 -0.69 -10.76
CA LEU A 542 -23.88 0.21 -10.55
C LEU A 542 -24.16 1.05 -11.81
N PRO A 543 -25.43 1.45 -12.07
CA PRO A 543 -25.75 2.30 -13.20
C PRO A 543 -25.20 3.71 -12.98
N THR A 544 -24.71 4.32 -14.05
CA THR A 544 -24.23 5.71 -14.04
C THR A 544 -25.03 6.57 -15.01
N THR A 545 -25.14 7.85 -14.70
CA THR A 545 -25.43 8.87 -15.72
C THR A 545 -24.19 9.09 -16.61
N PRO A 546 -24.28 9.79 -17.75
CA PRO A 546 -23.09 10.10 -18.54
C PRO A 546 -21.98 10.71 -17.67
N ASP A 547 -20.82 10.05 -17.65
CA ASP A 547 -19.66 10.32 -16.80
C ASP A 547 -18.38 10.43 -17.64
N LEU A 548 -17.29 10.94 -17.05
CA LEU A 548 -15.97 10.83 -17.68
C LEU A 548 -15.41 9.42 -17.47
N LEU A 549 -15.39 8.63 -18.53
CA LEU A 549 -14.80 7.29 -18.53
C LEU A 549 -13.31 7.40 -18.87
N THR A 550 -12.48 6.91 -17.96
CA THR A 550 -11.03 6.83 -18.15
C THR A 550 -10.65 5.40 -18.52
N PHE A 551 -9.94 5.23 -19.63
CA PHE A 551 -9.45 3.95 -20.11
C PHE A 551 -7.94 3.91 -20.07
N SER A 552 -7.37 2.84 -19.54
CA SER A 552 -5.93 2.71 -19.33
C SER A 552 -5.50 1.26 -19.47
N GLN A 553 -4.22 1.05 -19.73
CA GLN A 553 -3.59 -0.25 -19.59
C GLN A 553 -2.56 -0.10 -18.48
N PHE A 554 -2.78 -0.76 -17.34
CA PHE A 554 -1.83 -0.72 -16.24
C PHE A 554 -0.55 -1.49 -16.59
N TYR A 555 0.58 -0.98 -16.11
CA TYR A 555 1.90 -1.62 -16.21
C TYR A 555 2.26 -2.10 -17.64
N PRO A 556 2.13 -1.24 -18.66
CA PRO A 556 2.32 -1.66 -20.04
C PRO A 556 3.75 -2.17 -20.29
N ALA A 557 3.89 -3.21 -21.10
CA ALA A 557 5.17 -3.82 -21.43
C ALA A 557 6.15 -2.77 -22.01
N GLY A 558 7.37 -2.72 -21.46
CA GLY A 558 8.41 -1.76 -21.88
C GLY A 558 8.19 -0.33 -21.40
N GLY A 559 7.14 -0.05 -20.62
CA GLY A 559 6.92 1.24 -19.96
C GLY A 559 7.75 1.44 -18.69
N THR A 560 7.63 2.63 -18.11
CA THR A 560 8.15 2.98 -16.79
C THR A 560 6.99 3.03 -15.80
N TRP A 561 7.03 2.17 -14.78
CA TRP A 561 6.00 2.00 -13.76
C TRP A 561 6.60 1.37 -12.49
N SER A 562 5.82 1.30 -11.42
CA SER A 562 6.22 0.66 -10.16
C SER A 562 6.11 -0.85 -10.27
N ALA A 563 7.24 -1.55 -10.37
CA ALA A 563 7.22 -3.02 -10.41
C ALA A 563 6.83 -3.65 -9.09
N PHE A 564 7.10 -2.95 -7.98
CA PHE A 564 6.56 -3.30 -6.68
C PHE A 564 5.02 -3.35 -6.69
N ALA A 565 4.36 -2.32 -7.22
CA ALA A 565 2.91 -2.31 -7.31
C ALA A 565 2.37 -3.36 -8.30
N ASN A 566 2.97 -3.48 -9.48
CA ASN A 566 2.58 -4.51 -10.45
C ASN A 566 2.64 -5.93 -9.87
N PHE A 567 3.70 -6.23 -9.10
CA PHE A 567 3.83 -7.53 -8.43
C PHE A 567 2.69 -7.79 -7.45
N LEU A 568 2.32 -6.78 -6.65
CA LEU A 568 1.28 -6.93 -5.65
C LEU A 568 -0.12 -7.00 -6.25
N HIS A 569 -0.36 -6.38 -7.41
CA HIS A 569 -1.62 -6.52 -8.13
C HIS A 569 -1.76 -7.82 -8.93
N ASP A 570 -0.74 -8.69 -8.96
CA ASP A 570 -0.89 -10.02 -9.54
C ASP A 570 -1.92 -10.84 -8.72
N PRO A 571 -3.01 -11.36 -9.33
CA PRO A 571 -3.99 -12.18 -8.62
C PRO A 571 -3.42 -13.48 -8.02
N ALA A 572 -2.22 -13.90 -8.42
CA ALA A 572 -1.48 -14.99 -7.77
C ALA A 572 -0.79 -14.56 -6.47
N VAL A 573 -0.64 -13.25 -6.23
CA VAL A 573 0.00 -12.64 -5.06
C VAL A 573 -1.05 -12.10 -4.08
N THR A 574 -2.03 -11.33 -4.55
CA THR A 574 -3.10 -10.78 -3.71
C THR A 574 -4.49 -11.26 -4.13
N LEU A 575 -5.38 -11.37 -3.14
CA LEU A 575 -6.78 -11.74 -3.37
C LEU A 575 -7.45 -10.74 -4.32
N GLY A 576 -7.92 -11.25 -5.46
CA GLY A 576 -8.57 -10.43 -6.49
C GLY A 576 -7.64 -9.45 -7.22
N GLY A 577 -6.32 -9.55 -7.06
CA GLY A 577 -5.36 -8.60 -7.62
C GLY A 577 -5.48 -7.20 -7.01
N ARG A 578 -5.99 -7.10 -5.78
CA ARG A 578 -6.19 -5.84 -5.06
C ARG A 578 -5.13 -5.65 -3.98
N ALA A 579 -4.44 -4.52 -4.05
CA ALA A 579 -3.36 -4.18 -3.16
C ALA A 579 -3.32 -2.68 -2.96
N TYR A 580 -2.93 -2.24 -1.77
CA TYR A 580 -2.62 -0.84 -1.50
C TYR A 580 -1.10 -0.64 -1.62
N ALA A 581 -0.58 -0.77 -2.84
CA ALA A 581 0.85 -0.76 -3.12
C ALA A 581 1.39 0.65 -3.45
N LEU A 582 0.49 1.58 -3.77
CA LEU A 582 0.74 3.00 -3.95
C LEU A 582 -0.19 3.80 -3.01
N PRO A 583 0.20 5.00 -2.53
CA PRO A 583 -0.64 5.80 -1.62
C PRO A 583 -2.04 6.17 -2.13
N PHE A 584 -2.29 6.06 -3.43
CA PHE A 584 -3.59 6.31 -4.06
C PHE A 584 -3.97 5.18 -5.02
N ASP A 585 -3.76 3.92 -4.59
CA ASP A 585 -4.18 2.74 -5.35
C ASP A 585 -5.72 2.54 -5.34
N ASP A 586 -6.40 3.23 -4.43
CA ASP A 586 -7.86 3.30 -4.33
C ASP A 586 -8.51 3.86 -5.61
N GLN A 587 -7.76 4.63 -6.41
CA GLN A 587 -8.19 5.14 -7.70
C GLN A 587 -8.57 3.99 -8.65
N GLY A 588 -9.87 3.83 -8.90
CA GLY A 588 -10.43 2.78 -9.75
C GLY A 588 -10.80 1.49 -9.03
N GLY A 589 -10.72 1.43 -7.69
CA GLY A 589 -11.16 0.28 -6.89
C GLY A 589 -10.17 -0.89 -6.88
N PHE A 590 -8.88 -0.56 -7.02
CA PHE A 590 -7.80 -1.54 -7.05
C PHE A 590 -7.07 -1.66 -5.70
N SER A 591 -7.34 -0.78 -4.72
CA SER A 591 -6.82 -0.94 -3.36
C SER A 591 -7.43 -2.13 -2.64
N SER A 592 -6.73 -2.56 -1.59
CA SER A 592 -7.16 -3.60 -0.66
C SER A 592 -8.09 -3.08 0.46
N ASP A 593 -8.69 -1.90 0.27
CA ASP A 593 -9.56 -1.23 1.24
C ASP A 593 -10.89 -1.95 1.42
N LEU A 594 -11.08 -2.52 2.60
CA LEU A 594 -12.35 -3.01 3.08
C LEU A 594 -13.12 -1.84 3.69
N ASN A 595 -14.01 -1.24 2.91
CA ASN A 595 -14.85 -0.14 3.37
C ASN A 595 -16.28 -0.63 3.57
N ALA A 596 -16.64 -0.86 4.82
CA ALA A 596 -17.95 -1.29 5.25
C ALA A 596 -19.08 -0.26 5.02
N ALA A 597 -18.78 0.97 4.56
CA ALA A 597 -19.78 2.03 4.40
C ALA A 597 -20.92 1.68 3.42
N THR A 598 -20.72 0.68 2.55
CA THR A 598 -21.78 0.13 1.69
C THR A 598 -22.44 -1.14 2.23
N SER A 599 -21.92 -1.78 3.29
CA SER A 599 -22.27 -3.18 3.57
C SER A 599 -22.69 -3.62 4.97
N VAL A 600 -22.40 -2.90 6.07
CA VAL A 600 -22.81 -3.40 7.39
C VAL A 600 -23.46 -2.35 8.27
N ALA A 601 -24.74 -2.58 8.58
CA ALA A 601 -25.51 -1.80 9.55
C ALA A 601 -24.95 -1.87 10.99
N SER A 602 -23.91 -2.68 11.25
CA SER A 602 -23.05 -2.68 12.44
C SER A 602 -21.94 -3.73 12.20
N PRO A 603 -20.66 -3.36 12.03
CA PRO A 603 -19.57 -4.34 11.95
C PRO A 603 -19.53 -5.16 13.25
N ALA A 604 -19.48 -6.49 13.15
CA ALA A 604 -19.51 -7.39 14.30
C ALA A 604 -18.13 -7.95 14.63
N SER A 605 -17.37 -8.38 13.61
CA SER A 605 -16.01 -8.88 13.81
C SER A 605 -15.10 -8.71 12.61
N VAL A 606 -13.80 -8.87 12.88
CA VAL A 606 -12.68 -8.88 11.94
C VAL A 606 -11.87 -10.14 12.21
N LEU A 607 -11.54 -10.89 11.17
CA LEU A 607 -10.62 -12.02 11.22
C LEU A 607 -9.34 -11.64 10.47
N LEU A 608 -8.21 -11.72 11.17
CA LEU A 608 -6.87 -11.59 10.61
C LEU A 608 -6.24 -12.98 10.53
N THR A 609 -5.80 -13.42 9.35
CA THR A 609 -5.12 -14.71 9.19
C THR A 609 -3.69 -14.48 8.71
N LEU A 610 -2.72 -14.72 9.58
CA LEU A 610 -1.29 -14.63 9.25
C LEU A 610 -0.89 -15.84 8.39
N GLY A 611 -0.37 -15.60 7.20
CA GLY A 611 -0.06 -16.61 6.19
C GLY A 611 1.21 -17.44 6.48
N PRO A 612 1.42 -18.54 5.73
CA PRO A 612 2.53 -19.46 5.93
C PRO A 612 3.89 -18.85 5.57
N TRP A 613 4.96 -19.31 6.23
CA TRP A 613 6.31 -18.74 6.03
C TRP A 613 7.22 -19.52 5.09
N ALA A 614 7.04 -20.84 5.06
CA ALA A 614 7.80 -21.71 4.18
C ALA A 614 6.86 -22.38 3.18
N PRO A 615 7.39 -22.81 2.02
CA PRO A 615 6.65 -23.66 1.12
C PRO A 615 6.19 -24.87 1.91
N GLY A 616 4.93 -25.25 1.74
CA GLY A 616 4.50 -26.57 2.18
C GLY A 616 5.51 -27.56 1.63
N THR A 617 6.21 -28.32 2.49
CA THR A 617 7.08 -29.39 2.01
C THR A 617 6.27 -30.13 1.00
N ALA A 618 6.73 -30.12 -0.27
CA ALA A 618 6.06 -30.83 -1.36
C ALA A 618 5.77 -32.20 -0.79
N ARG A 619 4.48 -32.40 -0.55
CA ARG A 619 3.95 -33.48 0.27
C ARG A 619 4.67 -34.72 -0.23
N PRO A 620 5.50 -35.42 0.59
CA PRO A 620 6.45 -36.39 0.06
C PRO A 620 5.71 -37.28 -0.91
N ALA A 621 6.18 -37.35 -2.15
CA ALA A 621 5.65 -38.30 -3.12
C ALA A 621 5.63 -39.64 -2.39
N VAL A 622 4.47 -40.29 -2.34
CA VAL A 622 4.29 -41.54 -1.60
C VAL A 622 5.20 -42.59 -2.23
N VAL A 623 6.45 -42.67 -1.76
CA VAL A 623 7.37 -43.73 -2.14
C VAL A 623 7.11 -44.87 -1.18
N GLY A 624 6.18 -45.73 -1.59
CA GLY A 624 6.01 -47.14 -1.20
C GLY A 624 6.19 -47.51 0.28
N GLY A 625 5.09 -47.91 0.92
CA GLY A 625 5.15 -48.79 2.09
C GLY A 625 4.00 -48.62 3.05
N ASP A 626 3.88 -47.43 3.66
CA ASP A 626 2.87 -47.12 4.67
C ASP A 626 2.45 -45.66 4.49
N ALA A 627 1.31 -45.41 3.86
CA ALA A 627 0.84 -44.05 3.59
C ALA A 627 0.48 -43.35 4.91
N LEU A 628 1.28 -42.35 5.31
CA LEU A 628 0.89 -41.43 6.37
C LEU A 628 -0.30 -40.60 5.86
N PRO A 629 -1.44 -40.59 6.58
CA PRO A 629 -2.60 -39.84 6.15
C PRO A 629 -2.33 -38.34 6.15
N VAL A 630 -3.03 -37.63 5.27
CA VAL A 630 -3.12 -36.18 5.32
C VAL A 630 -4.00 -35.80 6.49
N ARG A 631 -3.42 -35.15 7.49
CA ARG A 631 -4.14 -34.72 8.69
C ARG A 631 -4.69 -33.31 8.49
N LEU A 632 -6.00 -33.17 8.68
CA LEU A 632 -6.71 -31.90 8.83
C LEU A 632 -7.26 -31.82 10.24
N VAL A 633 -7.25 -30.63 10.81
CA VAL A 633 -7.86 -30.36 12.11
C VAL A 633 -8.84 -29.21 11.91
N TRP A 634 -10.08 -29.41 12.33
CA TRP A 634 -11.13 -28.40 12.31
C TRP A 634 -11.62 -28.17 13.73
N GLN A 635 -11.36 -26.98 14.25
CA GLN A 635 -11.85 -26.55 15.55
C GLN A 635 -13.23 -25.91 15.35
N ALA A 636 -14.27 -26.71 15.41
CA ALA A 636 -15.64 -26.27 15.13
C ALA A 636 -16.19 -25.34 16.23
N SER A 637 -15.77 -25.54 17.48
CA SER A 637 -16.03 -24.65 18.63
C SER A 637 -15.00 -24.90 19.73
N GLU A 638 -15.09 -24.22 20.88
CA GLU A 638 -14.20 -24.47 22.04
C GLU A 638 -14.21 -25.94 22.49
N ASP A 639 -15.37 -26.59 22.44
CA ASP A 639 -15.56 -27.96 22.94
C ASP A 639 -15.44 -29.05 21.86
N TYR A 640 -15.49 -28.68 20.57
CA TYR A 640 -15.53 -29.63 19.46
C TYR A 640 -14.37 -29.44 18.48
N CYS A 641 -13.39 -30.36 18.56
CA CYS A 641 -12.27 -30.46 17.63
C CYS A 641 -12.36 -31.76 16.81
N PHE A 642 -12.44 -31.63 15.49
CA PHE A 642 -12.43 -32.75 14.54
C PHE A 642 -11.04 -32.91 13.94
N THR A 643 -10.53 -34.13 13.90
CA THR A 643 -9.32 -34.49 13.16
C THR A 643 -9.73 -35.41 12.01
N PHE A 644 -9.47 -34.98 10.78
CA PHE A 644 -9.67 -35.79 9.58
C PHE A 644 -8.32 -36.34 9.11
N LEU A 645 -8.27 -37.62 8.78
CA LEU A 645 -7.11 -38.29 8.22
C LEU A 645 -7.50 -38.80 6.84
N LEU A 646 -7.08 -38.10 5.78
CA LEU A 646 -7.34 -38.51 4.41
C LEU A 646 -6.25 -39.49 3.95
N TYR A 647 -6.68 -40.63 3.43
CA TYR A 647 -5.80 -41.67 2.93
C TYR A 647 -5.83 -41.67 1.41
N TYR A 648 -4.64 -41.64 0.82
CA TYR A 648 -4.42 -41.77 -0.61
C TYR A 648 -3.70 -43.10 -0.87
N ASP A 649 -4.01 -43.77 -1.97
CA ASP A 649 -3.30 -44.98 -2.38
C ASP A 649 -1.89 -44.65 -2.89
N THR A 650 -1.14 -45.68 -3.27
CA THR A 650 0.21 -45.55 -3.82
C THR A 650 0.28 -44.79 -5.14
N SER A 651 -0.85 -44.62 -5.82
CA SER A 651 -0.96 -43.83 -7.06
C SER A 651 -1.32 -42.36 -6.76
N GLY A 652 -1.48 -42.00 -5.49
CA GLY A 652 -1.92 -40.68 -5.06
C GLY A 652 -3.43 -40.48 -5.17
N VAL A 653 -4.24 -41.52 -5.36
CA VAL A 653 -5.70 -41.41 -5.48
C VAL A 653 -6.35 -41.50 -4.11
N TYR A 654 -7.28 -40.60 -3.79
CA TYR A 654 -8.05 -40.64 -2.56
C TYR A 654 -8.80 -41.97 -2.42
N THR A 655 -8.68 -42.60 -1.25
CA THR A 655 -9.32 -43.89 -0.97
C THR A 655 -10.33 -43.81 0.15
N THR A 656 -9.94 -43.27 1.30
CA THR A 656 -10.77 -43.25 2.50
C THR A 656 -10.38 -42.10 3.41
N MET A 657 -11.19 -41.92 4.45
CA MET A 657 -10.98 -40.93 5.47
C MET A 657 -11.31 -41.51 6.83
N GLN A 658 -10.49 -41.20 7.82
CA GLN A 658 -10.85 -41.39 9.22
C GLN A 658 -11.18 -40.04 9.86
N ILE A 659 -12.10 -40.06 10.81
CA ILE A 659 -12.54 -38.88 11.53
C ILE A 659 -12.40 -39.19 13.01
N ALA A 660 -11.74 -38.32 13.75
CA ALA A 660 -11.71 -38.36 15.20
C ALA A 660 -12.29 -37.07 15.75
N ILE A 661 -13.03 -37.17 16.84
CA ILE A 661 -13.47 -36.03 17.64
C ILE A 661 -12.70 -36.14 18.96
N GLN A 662 -12.34 -35.03 19.60
CA GLN A 662 -11.73 -35.08 20.93
C GLN A 662 -12.58 -35.98 21.87
N GLY A 663 -12.09 -37.17 22.21
CA GLY A 663 -12.81 -38.18 23.02
C GLY A 663 -13.36 -39.42 22.30
N GLY A 664 -13.27 -39.56 20.97
CA GLY A 664 -13.73 -40.75 20.22
C GLY A 664 -13.18 -40.88 18.78
N GLN A 665 -13.01 -42.12 18.30
CA GLN A 665 -12.57 -42.43 16.91
C GLN A 665 -13.72 -43.00 16.06
N PHE A 666 -13.77 -42.64 14.77
CA PHE A 666 -14.75 -43.09 13.78
C PHE A 666 -14.06 -43.52 12.45
N SER A 667 -14.61 -44.52 11.76
CA SER A 667 -14.16 -44.92 10.41
C SER A 667 -15.32 -45.53 9.59
N GLY A 668 -15.54 -45.09 8.35
CA GLY A 668 -16.50 -45.72 7.42
C GLY A 668 -16.97 -44.82 6.26
N SER A 669 -17.71 -45.40 5.30
CA SER A 669 -18.29 -44.73 4.12
C SER A 669 -19.80 -44.42 4.27
N GLY A 670 -20.32 -44.51 5.49
CA GLY A 670 -21.69 -44.20 5.89
C GLY A 670 -21.69 -44.10 7.41
N TYR A 671 -21.90 -42.90 7.94
CA TYR A 671 -21.66 -42.61 9.34
C TYR A 671 -22.93 -42.86 10.16
N THR A 672 -22.83 -43.63 11.24
CA THR A 672 -23.85 -43.69 12.27
C THR A 672 -23.12 -43.52 13.62
N PRO A 673 -23.54 -42.59 14.49
CA PRO A 673 -22.81 -42.29 15.72
C PRO A 673 -22.86 -43.45 16.73
N PRO A 674 -21.88 -43.55 17.65
CA PRO A 674 -21.91 -44.46 18.79
C PRO A 674 -23.20 -44.32 19.58
N VAL A 675 -23.72 -45.44 20.09
CA VAL A 675 -24.93 -45.50 20.94
C VAL A 675 -24.83 -44.56 22.16
N ALA A 676 -23.63 -44.18 22.60
CA ALA A 676 -23.41 -43.24 23.70
C ALA A 676 -23.76 -41.76 23.38
N LEU A 677 -23.85 -41.40 22.09
CA LEU A 677 -24.28 -40.07 21.61
C LEU A 677 -25.71 -40.09 21.07
N GLN A 678 -26.38 -41.25 21.06
CA GLN A 678 -27.79 -41.37 20.68
C GLN A 678 -28.70 -41.08 21.89
N GLY A 679 -28.67 -39.82 22.34
CA GLY A 679 -29.65 -39.22 23.22
C GLY A 679 -30.38 -38.12 22.45
N THR A 680 -31.70 -38.04 22.59
CA THR A 680 -32.55 -37.16 21.76
C THR A 680 -32.25 -35.68 22.01
N ALA A 681 -31.32 -35.12 21.23
CA ALA A 681 -31.23 -33.74 20.73
C ALA A 681 -29.91 -33.47 19.97
N GLU A 682 -28.95 -34.41 19.93
CA GLU A 682 -27.64 -34.19 19.29
C GLU A 682 -27.50 -34.97 17.98
N THR A 683 -27.15 -34.31 16.87
CA THR A 683 -26.92 -34.95 15.57
C THR A 683 -25.63 -34.44 14.94
N ILE A 684 -24.75 -35.35 14.51
CA ILE A 684 -23.58 -35.05 13.67
C ILE A 684 -23.69 -35.92 12.43
N ASP A 685 -24.14 -35.32 11.33
CA ASP A 685 -24.21 -35.96 10.03
C ASP A 685 -23.09 -35.42 9.14
N MET A 686 -22.34 -36.30 8.50
CA MET A 686 -21.26 -35.92 7.59
C MET A 686 -21.40 -36.69 6.29
N THR A 687 -21.39 -35.97 5.17
CA THR A 687 -21.59 -36.52 3.82
C THR A 687 -20.51 -35.99 2.88
N LEU A 688 -19.87 -36.89 2.14
CA LEU A 688 -19.01 -36.46 1.04
C LEU A 688 -19.88 -35.98 -0.13
N VAL A 689 -19.67 -34.73 -0.54
CA VAL A 689 -20.36 -34.10 -1.66
C VAL A 689 -19.35 -33.76 -2.75
N ALA A 690 -19.77 -33.81 -4.01
CA ALA A 690 -18.92 -33.31 -5.10
C ALA A 690 -18.88 -31.77 -5.03
N VAL A 691 -17.69 -31.19 -5.25
CA VAL A 691 -17.49 -29.73 -5.31
C VAL A 691 -16.89 -29.30 -6.63
N GLY A 692 -16.91 -27.99 -6.90
CA GLY A 692 -16.33 -27.40 -8.11
C GLY A 692 -14.80 -27.43 -8.10
N ALA A 693 -14.21 -27.26 -9.28
CA ALA A 693 -12.77 -27.08 -9.41
C ALA A 693 -12.31 -25.90 -8.54
N PRO A 694 -11.14 -25.99 -7.88
CA PRO A 694 -10.08 -26.97 -8.15
C PRO A 694 -10.17 -28.29 -7.35
N TYR A 695 -11.14 -28.43 -6.46
CA TYR A 695 -11.36 -29.63 -5.66
C TYR A 695 -12.34 -30.59 -6.34
N ASN A 696 -12.40 -31.82 -5.83
CA ASN A 696 -13.33 -32.84 -6.34
C ASN A 696 -14.38 -33.21 -5.31
N TRP A 697 -14.03 -33.14 -4.03
CA TRP A 697 -14.87 -33.55 -2.92
C TRP A 697 -14.87 -32.49 -1.82
N GLY A 698 -16.01 -32.30 -1.19
CA GLY A 698 -16.19 -31.58 0.06
C GLY A 698 -16.80 -32.50 1.11
N LEU A 699 -16.48 -32.30 2.38
CA LEU A 699 -17.21 -32.92 3.48
C LEU A 699 -18.30 -31.98 3.96
N TRP A 700 -19.54 -32.21 3.52
CA TRP A 700 -20.71 -31.53 4.04
C TRP A 700 -21.03 -32.07 5.44
N CYS A 701 -21.11 -31.21 6.45
CA CYS A 701 -21.53 -31.58 7.79
C CYS A 701 -22.85 -30.88 8.13
N ASN A 702 -23.74 -31.58 8.82
CA ASN A 702 -24.90 -31.06 9.53
C ASN A 702 -24.76 -31.48 11.00
N ILE A 703 -24.35 -30.53 11.85
CA ILE A 703 -24.00 -30.71 13.24
C ILE A 703 -24.97 -29.88 14.08
N HIS A 704 -25.65 -30.52 15.01
CA HIS A 704 -26.54 -29.94 16.00
C HIS A 704 -26.13 -30.52 17.36
N VAL A 705 -25.31 -29.80 18.11
CA VAL A 705 -24.83 -30.22 19.44
C VAL A 705 -24.95 -29.03 20.40
N PRO A 706 -24.95 -29.23 21.74
CA PRO A 706 -25.13 -28.12 22.67
C PRO A 706 -24.07 -27.04 22.47
N GLY A 707 -24.53 -25.83 22.16
CA GLY A 707 -23.64 -24.68 21.93
C GLY A 707 -23.02 -24.60 20.52
N PHE A 708 -23.33 -25.53 19.60
CA PHE A 708 -22.80 -25.48 18.25
C PHE A 708 -23.76 -26.10 17.21
N ASP A 709 -24.20 -25.25 16.27
CA ASP A 709 -25.02 -25.61 15.12
C ASP A 709 -24.30 -25.25 13.82
N PHE A 710 -24.13 -26.22 12.94
CA PHE A 710 -23.44 -26.05 11.66
C PHE A 710 -24.08 -26.87 10.56
N GLU A 711 -24.34 -26.25 9.41
CA GLU A 711 -24.76 -26.94 8.19
C GLU A 711 -23.99 -26.37 7.00
N GLY A 712 -23.06 -27.14 6.41
CA GLY A 712 -22.22 -26.67 5.31
C GLY A 712 -21.01 -27.55 5.01
N ASN A 713 -20.14 -27.13 4.09
CA ASN A 713 -18.86 -27.81 3.83
C ASN A 713 -17.84 -27.48 4.94
N ALA A 714 -17.31 -28.50 5.62
CA ALA A 714 -16.24 -28.34 6.59
C ALA A 714 -14.87 -28.18 5.91
N PHE A 715 -14.55 -29.01 4.91
CA PHE A 715 -13.34 -28.87 4.09
C PHE A 715 -13.54 -29.47 2.70
N GLU A 716 -12.69 -29.05 1.77
CA GLU A 716 -12.62 -29.53 0.40
C GLU A 716 -11.28 -30.19 0.12
N PHE A 717 -11.27 -31.20 -0.75
CA PHE A 717 -10.08 -31.95 -1.13
C PHE A 717 -10.15 -32.50 -2.55
N SER A 718 -8.97 -32.75 -3.12
CA SER A 718 -8.85 -33.32 -4.45
C SER A 718 -8.78 -34.84 -4.42
N THR A 719 -9.23 -35.46 -5.50
CA THR A 719 -9.11 -36.90 -5.76
C THR A 719 -7.66 -37.36 -5.87
N GLN A 720 -6.76 -36.46 -6.23
CA GLN A 720 -5.34 -36.74 -6.38
C GLN A 720 -4.56 -35.98 -5.31
N TYR A 721 -3.56 -36.62 -4.72
CA TYR A 721 -2.73 -36.09 -3.65
C TYR A 721 -1.85 -34.91 -4.07
N ASN A 722 -1.45 -34.89 -5.35
CA ASN A 722 -0.65 -33.87 -6.00
C ASN A 722 -1.50 -32.73 -6.61
N ASN A 723 -2.82 -32.79 -6.51
CA ASN A 723 -3.69 -31.66 -6.76
C ASN A 723 -3.69 -30.72 -5.53
N PRO A 724 -4.43 -29.60 -5.55
CA PRO A 724 -4.43 -28.65 -4.44
C PRO A 724 -4.68 -29.33 -3.08
N PRO A 725 -3.93 -28.92 -2.04
CA PRO A 725 -4.02 -29.54 -0.72
C PRO A 725 -5.43 -29.36 -0.16
N PRO A 726 -5.97 -30.34 0.59
CA PRO A 726 -7.23 -30.18 1.29
C PRO A 726 -7.24 -28.89 2.13
N TYR A 727 -8.35 -28.15 2.07
CA TYR A 727 -8.52 -26.84 2.69
C TYR A 727 -9.82 -26.80 3.47
N THR A 728 -9.80 -26.27 4.69
CA THR A 728 -10.98 -26.09 5.54
C THR A 728 -11.81 -24.94 4.97
N VAL A 729 -13.04 -25.22 4.52
CA VAL A 729 -13.93 -24.21 3.90
C VAL A 729 -14.53 -23.28 4.95
N TRP A 730 -14.57 -23.73 6.20
CA TRP A 730 -15.11 -22.99 7.33
C TRP A 730 -14.03 -22.85 8.41
N GLU A 731 -13.51 -21.64 8.60
CA GLU A 731 -12.68 -21.26 9.75
C GLU A 731 -13.49 -20.44 10.75
#